data_AF-A0A2E7DP23-F1
#
_entry.id   AF-A0A2E7DP23-F1
#
_cell.length_a   1.000
_cell.length_b   1.000
_cell.length_c   1.000
_cell.angle_alpha   90.00
_cell.angle_beta   90.00
_cell.angle_gamma   90.00
#
_symmetry.space_group_name_H-M   'P 1'
#
loop_
_entity.id
_entity.type
_entity.pdbx_description
1 polymer ?
#
loop_
_entity_poly.entity_id
_entity_poly.type
_entity_poly.pdbx_seq_one_letter_code
_entity_poly.pdbx_strand_id
1 'polypeptide(L)'
;MTMRRNLLFFLLIGLPLAAIGQLPNQSEQLQKTGSLIHHSLKVFLDPLQRLIEVEDTITFPEDFQAGDIRFELNSNLSISDLSGSLRQISNNAADSNTGTNSTEGLAAGTNEYSLSLGNNSEQATLVYSGSIYDVAKQSSLEYAQSFSETTGLIGEQGVYLNYGSAWFPIFGEQLVTFDLEVQFADTSSTWKTISQGDRKGSNGWQSNDPMEEIYLIAANFTEYSAQAGDVEVLAYLRTPDSNLAAKYMDATERYLKLYEPLLGTYPYSKFALVENFWETGYGMPSFTLLGEQVIRFPFILESSYPHEILHNWWGNGVYPDYESGNWSEGLTAYLADHLFCEMSGTGHEYRKDMLSRYKNYVAEETDFPLAQFTSRNSAATQAVGYGKTLMLWHMLRIELGDELFLEGLKKFYRDYKYQRASFTDIEQLFTELSGLDLSLFFDQWVNRTGAPQISLSVEEVTGNRGRIMFAQTQFGDPYTLKVPVALYYRGEAEPQIFDVTLSQKLEGFFVDDFERLQGILVDPYFDTFRQLDREETPPTIGELFGAGKIAFIVPGSEQRHWVQMAESFGRGVDSQILYADEIYSIPEDRSVWILGRDNPFLELVKESTALYGFESSDNGVSIVGNEVEYQNRSTVLTGRHPVDPELAIGWVHIDDMVAMPGMIEKLPHYGRRSYLSFVGSEPTNDLSGSWSTPNSPMQWEKPSIMGRIDWEALPQVPPLATLPPKYLPEQLLRHATQLTSSEMEGRAAGSKGIERAARYIADQFQNAGLQPAGGSYIHRWQDSIPSFPDLELTNVVGIIPGVNKELSSRPMVIGAHYDHLGVSEDGELYSGADDNASGVSVLIEVAKKVARAFTPQRPIIFVAFSGEESGLLGSEHFVANVPGGFAARDLFAMINLDSVGRLEGRTLQVFGTESAYEWPFMAQGIGFTIGVQSEFPAETIASSDHVSFLNIGVPAIHLFSGTHLDYHQPTDTLDKLDTKGMSDIALWLEEAVVYLGNRTEPLRVNLEGSEQVGVLRQQGERQVSLGTVPDFSYSGAGVRISGVTPNGAAEEAGLQAGDVLLNYNGETITDMQNYSNLLRQSSVGESVTIEVVREGQQFSVEATLKAR
;
A
#
# COMPACT_ATOMS: atom_id res chain seq x y z
N MET A 1 2.25 26.56 -39.34
CA MET A 1 3.24 27.45 -40.01
C MET A 1 4.60 27.12 -39.42
N THR A 2 5.55 26.76 -40.27
CA THR A 2 6.79 26.01 -40.02
C THR A 2 7.94 26.87 -39.47
N MET A 3 8.76 26.35 -38.54
CA MET A 3 10.22 26.60 -38.41
C MET A 3 10.79 25.74 -37.27
N ARG A 4 11.55 24.66 -37.54
CA ARG A 4 13.01 24.54 -37.84
C ARG A 4 13.96 24.85 -36.66
N ARG A 5 14.55 23.75 -36.16
CA ARG A 5 15.83 23.58 -35.45
C ARG A 5 16.94 24.56 -35.88
N ASN A 6 17.79 24.95 -34.93
CA ASN A 6 19.23 25.11 -35.14
C ASN A 6 20.03 24.90 -33.85
N LEU A 7 20.94 23.93 -33.89
CA LEU A 7 22.12 23.79 -33.02
C LEU A 7 23.14 24.88 -33.37
N LEU A 8 23.88 25.41 -32.39
CA LEU A 8 25.19 26.00 -32.64
C LEU A 8 26.14 25.91 -31.43
N PHE A 9 27.27 25.27 -31.69
CA PHE A 9 28.51 25.17 -30.92
C PHE A 9 29.39 26.42 -31.13
N PHE A 10 30.05 26.95 -30.09
CA PHE A 10 31.28 27.79 -30.16
C PHE A 10 31.95 27.74 -28.77
N LEU A 11 33.09 27.07 -28.55
CA LEU A 11 34.52 27.33 -28.89
C LEU A 11 35.18 28.51 -28.15
N LEU A 12 36.21 28.15 -27.37
CA LEU A 12 37.07 28.94 -26.49
C LEU A 12 37.70 30.21 -27.11
N ILE A 13 37.85 31.25 -26.29
CA ILE A 13 38.98 32.21 -26.36
C ILE A 13 39.44 32.51 -24.92
N GLY A 14 40.73 32.27 -24.63
CA GLY A 14 41.40 32.66 -23.39
C GLY A 14 42.18 33.97 -23.51
N LEU A 15 42.43 34.62 -22.37
CA LEU A 15 43.54 35.56 -22.02
C LEU A 15 43.45 35.87 -20.48
N PRO A 16 44.49 36.39 -19.80
CA PRO A 16 45.12 35.73 -18.66
C PRO A 16 44.93 36.40 -17.27
N LEU A 17 45.32 35.64 -16.23
CA LEU A 17 45.36 35.95 -14.80
C LEU A 17 45.92 37.34 -14.42
N ALA A 18 45.27 38.00 -13.45
CA ALA A 18 45.94 38.74 -12.38
C ALA A 18 45.03 38.92 -11.14
N ALA A 19 45.44 38.26 -10.04
CA ALA A 19 45.31 38.63 -8.62
C ALA A 19 43.93 39.06 -8.05
N ILE A 20 43.20 38.09 -7.48
CA ILE A 20 42.34 38.30 -6.31
C ILE A 20 42.69 37.19 -5.29
N GLY A 21 42.86 37.59 -4.04
CA GLY A 21 43.57 36.86 -2.99
C GLY A 21 42.95 35.51 -2.62
N GLN A 22 43.83 34.59 -2.21
CA GLN A 22 43.50 33.34 -1.55
C GLN A 22 42.66 33.62 -0.30
N LEU A 23 41.37 33.30 -0.37
CA LEU A 23 40.60 32.91 0.81
C LEU A 23 41.02 31.47 1.17
N PRO A 24 41.08 31.10 2.46
CA PRO A 24 41.55 29.78 2.86
C PRO A 24 40.63 28.70 2.27
N ASN A 25 41.23 27.65 1.71
CA ASN A 25 40.53 26.39 1.41
C ASN A 25 39.79 25.94 2.68
N GLN A 26 38.46 26.10 2.72
CA GLN A 26 37.58 25.44 3.67
C GLN A 26 37.16 24.04 3.19
N SER A 27 37.88 23.47 2.24
CA SER A 27 37.67 22.10 1.74
C SER A 27 38.62 21.06 2.37
N GLU A 28 39.26 21.39 3.49
CA GLU A 28 40.16 20.48 4.25
C GLU A 28 39.59 20.11 5.64
N GLN A 29 38.30 20.34 5.91
CA GLN A 29 37.68 20.04 7.20
C GLN A 29 36.58 18.96 7.20
N LEU A 30 36.33 18.28 6.07
CA LEU A 30 35.35 17.19 5.97
C LEU A 30 36.05 15.86 5.67
N GLN A 31 36.90 15.43 6.60
CA GLN A 31 37.31 14.05 6.81
C GLN A 31 37.83 13.94 8.25
N LYS A 32 36.90 13.89 9.20
CA LYS A 32 37.19 13.42 10.56
C LYS A 32 36.35 12.18 10.84
N THR A 33 36.58 11.11 10.09
CA THR A 33 36.47 9.78 10.69
C THR A 33 37.66 9.64 11.63
N GLY A 34 37.54 10.21 12.84
CA GLY A 34 38.38 9.76 13.96
C GLY A 34 38.15 8.26 14.16
N SER A 35 39.08 7.57 14.82
CA SER A 35 38.76 6.23 15.33
C SER A 35 37.48 6.35 16.18
N LEU A 36 36.50 5.47 15.98
CA LEU A 36 35.32 5.42 16.84
C LEU A 36 35.62 4.54 18.05
N ILE A 37 34.81 4.66 19.09
CA ILE A 37 34.80 3.66 20.16
C ILE A 37 34.30 2.34 19.54
N HIS A 38 35.07 1.27 19.75
CA HIS A 38 34.73 -0.06 19.26
C HIS A 38 34.51 -1.02 20.42
N HIS A 39 33.36 -1.68 20.46
CA HIS A 39 33.00 -2.68 21.45
C HIS A 39 33.16 -4.09 20.88
N SER A 40 33.96 -4.93 21.53
CA SER A 40 34.02 -6.37 21.23
C SER A 40 33.38 -7.15 22.39
N LEU A 41 32.09 -7.45 22.23
CA LEU A 41 31.20 -7.99 23.23
C LEU A 41 31.08 -9.52 23.13
N LYS A 42 31.41 -10.22 24.21
CA LYS A 42 31.01 -11.62 24.43
C LYS A 42 29.94 -11.65 25.51
N VAL A 43 28.76 -12.10 25.15
CA VAL A 43 27.58 -12.08 26.03
C VAL A 43 27.15 -13.50 26.34
N PHE A 44 26.95 -13.79 27.62
CA PHE A 44 26.22 -14.97 28.09
C PHE A 44 24.82 -14.56 28.56
N LEU A 45 23.79 -15.24 28.07
CA LEU A 45 22.38 -14.99 28.42
C LEU A 45 21.71 -16.23 29.02
N ASP A 46 21.02 -16.04 30.14
CA ASP A 46 20.02 -16.98 30.66
C ASP A 46 18.67 -16.24 30.79
N PRO A 47 17.82 -16.29 29.74
CA PRO A 47 16.52 -15.62 29.74
C PRO A 47 15.57 -16.14 30.83
N LEU A 48 15.68 -17.40 31.24
CA LEU A 48 14.82 -17.98 32.29
C LEU A 48 15.21 -17.47 33.67
N GLN A 49 16.50 -17.26 33.92
CA GLN A 49 17.00 -16.63 35.16
C GLN A 49 17.09 -15.10 35.07
N ARG A 50 16.78 -14.52 33.91
CA ARG A 50 16.88 -13.07 33.62
C ARG A 50 18.30 -12.53 33.82
N LEU A 51 19.30 -13.38 33.56
CA LEU A 51 20.70 -13.09 33.80
C LEU A 51 21.40 -12.72 32.49
N ILE A 52 22.26 -11.72 32.56
CA ILE A 52 23.24 -11.37 31.54
C ILE A 52 24.63 -11.31 32.18
N GLU A 53 25.63 -11.85 31.48
CA GLU A 53 27.04 -11.62 31.76
C GLU A 53 27.71 -11.14 30.47
N VAL A 54 28.54 -10.11 30.56
CA VAL A 54 29.22 -9.54 29.40
C VAL A 54 30.70 -9.37 29.70
N GLU A 55 31.54 -9.84 28.78
CA GLU A 55 32.95 -9.46 28.64
C GLU A 55 33.04 -8.51 27.45
N ASP A 56 33.26 -7.22 27.73
CA ASP A 56 33.38 -6.17 26.72
C ASP A 56 34.83 -5.71 26.62
N THR A 57 35.45 -5.89 25.46
CA THR A 57 36.75 -5.27 25.15
C THR A 57 36.54 -4.02 24.31
N ILE A 58 36.77 -2.87 24.93
CA ILE A 58 36.52 -1.56 24.35
C ILE A 58 37.84 -0.99 23.83
N THR A 59 37.85 -0.59 22.56
CA THR A 59 38.96 0.13 21.94
C THR A 59 38.60 1.61 21.83
N PHE A 60 39.47 2.47 22.33
CA PHE A 60 39.24 3.92 22.39
C PHE A 60 40.07 4.67 21.34
N PRO A 61 39.52 5.75 20.75
CA PRO A 61 40.29 6.64 19.90
C PRO A 61 41.44 7.35 20.64
N GLU A 62 42.42 7.86 19.88
CA GLU A 62 43.56 8.59 20.44
C GLU A 62 43.14 9.77 21.34
N ASP A 63 42.05 10.45 20.99
CA ASP A 63 41.52 11.59 21.74
C ASP A 63 41.06 11.23 23.17
N PHE A 64 40.78 9.95 23.45
CA PHE A 64 40.40 9.45 24.77
C PHE A 64 41.60 9.05 25.64
N GLN A 65 42.81 9.03 25.08
CA GLN A 65 44.01 8.54 25.78
C GLN A 65 44.61 9.57 26.76
N ALA A 66 44.14 10.83 26.76
CA ALA A 66 44.72 11.93 27.53
C ALA A 66 43.93 12.35 28.79
N GLY A 67 42.89 11.61 29.22
CA GLY A 67 42.04 11.98 30.35
C GLY A 67 41.32 10.82 31.05
N ASP A 68 40.57 11.16 32.10
CA ASP A 68 39.64 10.22 32.75
C ASP A 68 38.42 10.00 31.84
N ILE A 69 38.22 8.76 31.39
CA ILE A 69 37.12 8.37 30.52
C ILE A 69 35.88 8.16 31.38
N ARG A 70 34.74 8.75 31.01
CA ARG A 70 33.48 8.56 31.73
C ARG A 70 32.50 7.75 30.92
N PHE A 71 31.78 6.86 31.60
CA PHE A 71 30.71 6.10 30.99
C PHE A 71 29.60 5.79 31.99
N GLU A 72 28.43 5.48 31.44
CA GLU A 72 27.28 5.01 32.19
C GLU A 72 27.00 3.53 31.92
N LEU A 73 26.53 2.81 32.93
CA LEU A 73 26.09 1.42 32.82
C LEU A 73 24.85 1.23 33.68
N ASN A 74 23.92 0.37 33.24
CA ASN A 74 22.70 0.05 33.98
C ASN A 74 23.00 -0.26 35.47
N SER A 75 22.24 0.37 36.37
CA SER A 75 22.45 0.26 37.81
C SER A 75 22.23 -1.14 38.39
N ASN A 76 21.55 -2.04 37.65
CA ASN A 76 21.37 -3.44 38.01
C ASN A 76 22.52 -4.34 37.52
N LEU A 77 23.49 -3.80 36.78
CA LEU A 77 24.71 -4.51 36.37
C LEU A 77 25.86 -4.15 37.30
N SER A 78 26.63 -5.17 37.70
CA SER A 78 27.79 -5.04 38.56
C SER A 78 29.05 -5.46 37.83
N ILE A 79 30.06 -4.58 37.81
CA ILE A 79 31.38 -4.87 37.23
C ILE A 79 32.16 -5.76 38.18
N SER A 80 32.57 -6.93 37.71
CA SER A 80 33.28 -7.96 38.49
C SER A 80 34.78 -8.02 38.20
N ASP A 81 35.21 -7.65 37.00
CA ASP A 81 36.63 -7.58 36.60
C ASP A 81 36.90 -6.42 35.62
N LEU A 82 38.13 -5.88 35.65
CA LEU A 82 38.56 -4.76 34.79
C LEU A 82 40.08 -4.78 34.54
N SER A 83 40.48 -4.46 33.31
CA SER A 83 41.85 -4.01 33.01
C SER A 83 42.01 -2.48 33.21
N GLY A 84 42.44 -2.02 34.39
CA GLY A 84 42.64 -0.58 34.68
C GLY A 84 42.23 -0.16 36.09
N SER A 85 42.09 1.16 36.32
CA SER A 85 41.52 1.69 37.57
C SER A 85 40.14 2.29 37.32
N LEU A 86 39.12 1.77 38.01
CA LEU A 86 37.75 2.26 37.99
C LEU A 86 37.41 3.02 39.27
N ARG A 87 36.61 4.06 39.13
CA ARG A 87 35.93 4.71 40.25
C ARG A 87 34.49 5.03 39.86
N GLN A 88 33.53 4.51 40.62
CA GLN A 88 32.14 4.96 40.52
C GLN A 88 32.03 6.40 41.03
N ILE A 89 31.42 7.27 40.23
CA ILE A 89 31.30 8.71 40.49
C ILE A 89 29.96 9.01 41.15
N SER A 90 28.88 8.54 40.53
CA SER A 90 27.50 8.89 40.87
C SER A 90 26.53 7.79 40.46
N ASN A 91 25.27 7.92 40.90
CA ASN A 91 24.16 7.09 40.47
C ASN A 91 23.07 8.02 39.92
N ASN A 92 22.62 7.75 38.70
CA ASN A 92 21.53 8.44 38.04
C ASN A 92 20.24 7.61 38.21
N ALA A 93 19.15 8.28 38.61
CA ALA A 93 17.85 7.62 38.66
C ALA A 93 17.35 7.32 37.24
N ALA A 94 16.43 6.37 37.10
CA ALA A 94 15.70 6.19 35.86
C ALA A 94 14.99 7.50 35.49
N ASP A 95 15.11 7.93 34.24
CA ASP A 95 14.55 9.17 33.72
C ASP A 95 13.73 8.88 32.47
N SER A 96 12.76 9.76 32.15
CA SER A 96 11.89 9.64 31.00
C SER A 96 12.45 10.29 29.73
N ASN A 97 13.66 10.86 29.77
CA ASN A 97 14.07 11.92 28.82
C ASN A 97 15.27 11.62 27.91
N THR A 98 15.75 10.38 27.78
CA THR A 98 16.93 10.10 26.95
C THR A 98 16.82 8.81 26.14
N GLY A 99 16.18 8.88 24.97
CA GLY A 99 16.31 7.92 23.87
C GLY A 99 16.85 8.64 22.63
N THR A 100 17.76 8.01 21.90
CA THR A 100 18.41 8.57 20.68
C THR A 100 17.70 8.18 19.38
N ASN A 101 16.54 7.54 19.45
CA ASN A 101 15.70 7.23 18.30
C ASN A 101 14.26 7.62 18.59
N SER A 102 13.40 7.61 17.57
CA SER A 102 11.97 8.00 17.52
C SER A 102 11.06 7.61 18.71
N THR A 103 11.56 6.86 19.68
CA THR A 103 11.01 6.70 21.02
C THR A 103 11.76 7.63 22.00
N GLU A 104 11.07 8.63 22.58
CA GLU A 104 11.33 9.13 23.94
C GLU A 104 11.24 7.93 24.91
N GLY A 105 12.23 7.04 24.84
CA GLY A 105 12.25 5.78 25.54
C GLY A 105 12.63 6.05 26.99
N LEU A 106 11.92 5.38 27.89
CA LEU A 106 12.35 5.26 29.27
C LEU A 106 13.85 4.89 29.30
N ALA A 107 14.64 5.65 30.05
CA ALA A 107 16.03 5.32 30.31
C ALA A 107 16.14 4.56 31.64
N ALA A 108 16.85 3.44 31.63
CA ALA A 108 17.16 2.71 32.85
C ALA A 108 17.98 3.60 33.80
N GLY A 109 17.82 3.44 35.12
CA GLY A 109 18.74 4.07 36.06
C GLY A 109 20.15 3.54 35.86
N THR A 110 21.15 4.42 35.83
CA THR A 110 22.55 4.10 35.54
C THR A 110 23.48 4.43 36.71
N ASN A 111 24.64 3.78 36.74
CA ASN A 111 25.79 4.18 37.55
C ASN A 111 26.83 4.83 36.62
N GLU A 112 27.34 6.00 36.99
CA GLU A 112 28.40 6.70 36.27
C GLU A 112 29.77 6.25 36.79
N TYR A 113 30.69 5.90 35.89
CA TYR A 113 32.04 5.45 36.20
C TYR A 113 33.10 6.32 35.55
N SER A 114 34.22 6.49 36.24
CA SER A 114 35.48 7.05 35.74
C SER A 114 36.47 5.91 35.54
N LEU A 115 36.97 5.77 34.32
CA LEU A 115 38.00 4.81 33.91
C LEU A 115 39.28 5.57 33.56
N SER A 116 40.41 5.15 34.16
CA SER A 116 41.74 5.61 33.73
C SER A 116 42.48 4.43 33.10
N LEU A 117 42.91 4.60 31.84
CA LEU A 117 43.70 3.62 31.11
C LEU A 117 45.15 3.59 31.64
N GLY A 118 45.78 2.41 31.65
CA GLY A 118 47.22 2.30 31.92
C GLY A 118 48.05 2.99 30.83
N ASN A 119 49.26 3.48 31.16
CA ASN A 119 50.14 4.15 30.19
C ASN A 119 50.29 3.33 28.89
N ASN A 120 49.94 3.93 27.75
CA ASN A 120 49.96 3.35 26.39
C ASN A 120 48.96 2.20 26.11
N SER A 121 47.87 2.07 26.89
CA SER A 121 46.76 1.17 26.52
C SER A 121 45.72 1.91 25.70
N GLU A 122 45.36 1.37 24.54
CA GLU A 122 44.24 1.85 23.72
C GLU A 122 42.94 1.09 24.01
N GLN A 123 43.02 0.07 24.86
CA GLN A 123 41.92 -0.84 25.17
C GLN A 123 41.67 -0.97 26.66
N ALA A 124 40.42 -1.25 27.02
CA ALA A 124 40.02 -1.75 28.32
C ALA A 124 39.04 -2.91 28.18
N THR A 125 39.19 -3.95 29.00
CA THR A 125 38.23 -5.05 29.12
C THR A 125 37.44 -4.90 30.41
N LEU A 126 36.11 -4.87 30.29
CA LEU A 126 35.14 -4.84 31.39
C LEU A 126 34.41 -6.18 31.44
N VAL A 127 34.30 -6.77 32.63
CA VAL A 127 33.40 -7.92 32.87
C VAL A 127 32.32 -7.50 33.82
N TYR A 128 31.06 -7.63 33.43
CA TYR A 128 29.92 -7.21 34.24
C TYR A 128 28.74 -8.16 34.08
N SER A 129 27.93 -8.28 35.13
CA SER A 129 26.76 -9.14 35.12
C SER A 129 25.64 -8.63 36.02
N GLY A 130 24.42 -9.11 35.76
CA GLY A 130 23.25 -8.75 36.54
C GLY A 130 21.95 -9.13 35.85
N SER A 131 20.87 -8.43 36.20
CA SER A 131 19.55 -8.68 35.64
C SER A 131 18.93 -7.40 35.11
N ILE A 132 18.38 -7.44 33.90
CA ILE A 132 17.62 -6.36 33.29
C ILE A 132 16.21 -6.88 33.05
N TYR A 133 15.24 -6.34 33.77
CA TYR A 133 13.84 -6.76 33.67
C TYR A 133 12.90 -5.60 33.97
N ASP A 134 12.57 -4.84 32.93
CA ASP A 134 11.49 -3.86 32.97
C ASP A 134 10.39 -4.27 31.99
N VAL A 135 9.19 -4.47 32.51
CA VAL A 135 8.06 -4.92 31.70
C VAL A 135 7.56 -3.74 30.88
N ALA A 136 7.30 -3.97 29.59
CA ALA A 136 6.76 -2.95 28.72
C ALA A 136 5.46 -2.36 29.29
N LYS A 137 5.39 -1.03 29.37
CA LYS A 137 4.24 -0.28 29.90
C LYS A 137 3.85 0.81 28.93
N GLN A 138 2.56 1.09 28.86
CA GLN A 138 2.05 2.25 28.14
C GLN A 138 2.28 3.51 28.99
N SER A 139 3.09 4.44 28.48
CA SER A 139 3.49 5.67 29.18
C SER A 139 2.51 6.83 28.97
N SER A 140 1.79 6.86 27.84
CA SER A 140 0.84 7.94 27.53
C SER A 140 -0.59 7.67 28.06
N LEU A 141 -1.25 8.74 28.51
CA LEU A 141 -2.68 8.73 28.89
C LEU A 141 -3.61 8.68 27.67
N GLU A 142 -3.11 9.03 26.47
CA GLU A 142 -3.82 8.92 25.20
C GLU A 142 -3.77 7.46 24.71
N TYR A 143 -4.63 6.64 25.33
CA TYR A 143 -4.81 5.20 25.17
C TYR A 143 -4.73 4.66 23.71
N ALA A 144 -4.99 5.52 22.72
CA ALA A 144 -5.12 5.15 21.32
C ALA A 144 -3.85 5.23 20.46
N GLN A 145 -2.73 5.82 20.94
CA GLN A 145 -1.63 6.19 20.02
C GLN A 145 -0.19 5.90 20.49
N SER A 146 0.03 5.39 21.71
CA SER A 146 1.36 4.96 22.17
C SER A 146 1.48 3.45 22.30
N PHE A 147 2.54 2.87 21.76
CA PHE A 147 2.92 1.49 22.06
C PHE A 147 3.41 1.37 23.51
N SER A 148 3.46 0.14 24.02
CA SER A 148 4.13 -0.10 25.30
C SER A 148 5.65 -0.02 25.11
N GLU A 149 6.32 0.66 26.02
CA GLU A 149 7.77 0.86 26.00
C GLU A 149 8.44 0.21 27.21
N THR A 150 9.70 -0.19 27.07
CA THR A 150 10.51 -0.76 28.14
C THR A 150 11.89 -0.14 28.11
N THR A 151 12.48 0.06 29.31
CA THR A 151 13.92 0.38 29.40
C THR A 151 14.78 -0.80 28.96
N GLY A 152 14.29 -2.04 28.99
CA GLY A 152 15.02 -3.25 28.60
C GLY A 152 14.45 -4.48 29.30
N LEU A 153 14.41 -5.62 28.60
CA LEU A 153 13.81 -6.85 29.13
C LEU A 153 14.63 -8.07 28.77
N ILE A 154 14.96 -8.89 29.77
CA ILE A 154 15.46 -10.26 29.62
C ILE A 154 14.49 -11.19 30.36
N GLY A 155 13.81 -12.07 29.64
CA GLY A 155 12.84 -12.98 30.25
C GLY A 155 12.47 -14.16 29.36
N GLU A 156 11.61 -15.05 29.89
CA GLU A 156 11.13 -16.24 29.16
C GLU A 156 10.41 -15.89 27.85
N GLN A 157 9.83 -14.68 27.78
CA GLN A 157 9.15 -14.17 26.60
C GLN A 157 10.14 -13.80 25.50
N GLY A 158 11.37 -13.38 25.82
CA GLY A 158 12.34 -12.85 24.87
C GLY A 158 13.33 -11.91 25.54
N VAL A 159 14.26 -11.40 24.73
CA VAL A 159 15.24 -10.39 25.09
C VAL A 159 15.06 -9.20 24.16
N TYR A 160 14.99 -8.01 24.75
CA TYR A 160 15.03 -6.72 24.07
C TYR A 160 15.95 -5.80 24.87
N LEU A 161 17.05 -5.39 24.25
CA LEU A 161 18.00 -4.44 24.81
C LEU A 161 18.36 -3.41 23.75
N ASN A 162 18.32 -2.13 24.12
CA ASN A 162 18.65 -0.98 23.29
C ASN A 162 19.53 0.01 24.08
N TYR A 163 19.81 1.19 23.52
CA TYR A 163 20.55 2.25 24.19
C TYR A 163 19.95 2.62 25.56
N GLY A 164 18.63 2.78 25.65
CA GLY A 164 17.91 3.11 26.89
C GLY A 164 18.07 2.06 27.99
N SER A 165 18.45 0.83 27.65
CA SER A 165 18.78 -0.22 28.63
C SER A 165 20.09 0.01 29.36
N ALA A 166 21.00 0.82 28.80
CA ALA A 166 22.37 0.96 29.29
C ALA A 166 23.04 -0.40 29.57
N TRP A 167 22.75 -1.40 28.72
CA TRP A 167 23.21 -2.79 28.91
C TRP A 167 24.69 -2.98 28.52
N PHE A 168 25.25 -1.99 27.82
CA PHE A 168 26.67 -1.84 27.54
C PHE A 168 27.14 -0.45 28.01
N PRO A 169 28.46 -0.23 28.20
CA PRO A 169 29.01 1.07 28.60
C PRO A 169 28.71 2.18 27.60
N ILE A 170 28.03 3.24 28.04
CA ILE A 170 27.64 4.39 27.22
C ILE A 170 28.61 5.56 27.45
N PHE A 171 29.22 6.08 26.38
CA PHE A 171 30.21 7.18 26.42
C PHE A 171 29.64 8.50 25.88
N GLY A 172 28.44 8.88 26.34
CA GLY A 172 27.68 10.00 25.79
C GLY A 172 27.11 9.68 24.40
N GLU A 173 26.92 10.70 23.56
CA GLU A 173 26.26 10.57 22.24
C GLU A 173 27.20 10.14 21.10
N GLN A 174 28.32 9.51 21.42
CA GLN A 174 29.28 9.08 20.40
C GLN A 174 28.74 7.90 19.59
N LEU A 175 28.97 7.94 18.28
CA LEU A 175 28.76 6.77 17.43
C LEU A 175 29.78 5.68 17.77
N VAL A 176 29.32 4.43 17.74
CA VAL A 176 30.11 3.26 18.06
C VAL A 176 30.20 2.30 16.88
N THR A 177 31.19 1.43 16.92
CA THR A 177 31.25 0.21 16.09
C THR A 177 31.29 -0.99 17.03
N PHE A 178 30.92 -2.18 16.55
CA PHE A 178 30.92 -3.34 17.44
C PHE A 178 31.08 -4.70 16.74
N ASP A 179 31.57 -5.65 17.52
CA ASP A 179 31.46 -7.08 17.32
C ASP A 179 30.70 -7.67 18.52
N LEU A 180 29.70 -8.51 18.25
CA LEU A 180 28.85 -9.14 19.25
C LEU A 180 28.85 -10.65 19.04
N GLU A 181 29.15 -11.41 20.09
CA GLU A 181 28.99 -12.87 20.13
C GLU A 181 28.14 -13.26 21.33
N VAL A 182 27.05 -13.98 21.11
CA VAL A 182 26.12 -14.37 22.18
C VAL A 182 26.09 -15.89 22.37
N GLN A 183 26.24 -16.31 23.61
CA GLN A 183 26.08 -17.68 24.07
C GLN A 183 24.88 -17.76 25.02
N PHE A 184 24.08 -18.82 24.89
CA PHE A 184 22.92 -19.04 25.75
C PHE A 184 23.19 -20.13 26.79
N ALA A 185 22.55 -20.04 27.94
CA ALA A 185 22.39 -21.16 28.86
C ALA A 185 21.75 -22.37 28.15
N ASP A 186 22.03 -23.58 28.63
CA ASP A 186 21.55 -24.84 28.04
C ASP A 186 20.02 -24.86 27.83
N THR A 187 19.28 -24.23 28.75
CA THR A 187 17.82 -24.08 28.75
C THR A 187 17.26 -23.26 27.59
N SER A 188 18.08 -22.40 27.00
CA SER A 188 17.76 -21.51 25.89
C SER A 188 18.71 -21.72 24.69
N SER A 189 19.35 -22.89 24.60
CA SER A 189 20.34 -23.21 23.56
C SER A 189 19.80 -23.18 22.12
N THR A 190 18.48 -23.23 21.92
CA THR A 190 17.84 -23.10 20.60
C THR A 190 17.52 -21.66 20.22
N TRP A 191 17.69 -20.70 21.13
CA TRP A 191 17.36 -19.31 20.87
C TRP A 191 18.33 -18.69 19.86
N LYS A 192 17.82 -17.71 19.14
CA LYS A 192 18.56 -16.94 18.14
C LYS A 192 18.66 -15.48 18.56
N THR A 193 19.77 -14.84 18.21
CA THR A 193 19.96 -13.41 18.40
C THR A 193 19.83 -12.64 17.09
N ILE A 194 19.34 -11.41 17.18
CA ILE A 194 19.32 -10.44 16.10
C ILE A 194 19.91 -9.14 16.63
N SER A 195 20.76 -8.52 15.82
CA SER A 195 21.30 -7.16 16.00
C SER A 195 21.42 -6.50 14.63
N GLN A 196 21.83 -5.23 14.62
CA GLN A 196 22.16 -4.52 13.39
C GLN A 196 23.47 -5.01 12.76
N GLY A 197 23.63 -4.76 11.46
CA GLY A 197 24.86 -5.05 10.72
C GLY A 197 24.94 -6.48 10.16
N ASP A 198 26.17 -6.96 9.97
CA ASP A 198 26.48 -8.22 9.32
C ASP A 198 26.42 -9.40 10.29
N ARG A 199 25.99 -10.55 9.80
CA ARG A 199 25.96 -11.79 10.58
C ARG A 199 27.38 -12.35 10.79
N LYS A 200 27.69 -12.74 12.03
CA LYS A 200 28.96 -13.37 12.44
C LYS A 200 28.69 -14.68 13.20
N GLY A 201 28.50 -15.78 12.47
CA GLY A 201 28.14 -17.07 13.06
C GLY A 201 26.63 -17.21 13.31
N SER A 202 26.22 -18.10 14.22
CA SER A 202 24.79 -18.37 14.47
C SER A 202 24.09 -17.34 15.34
N ASN A 203 24.81 -16.80 16.34
CA ASN A 203 24.31 -15.85 17.34
C ASN A 203 25.24 -14.64 17.51
N GLY A 204 26.00 -14.31 16.47
CA GLY A 204 26.90 -13.16 16.48
C GLY A 204 26.61 -12.19 15.35
N TRP A 205 26.97 -10.94 15.58
CA TRP A 205 26.68 -9.78 14.73
C TRP A 205 27.87 -8.81 14.77
N GLN A 206 28.06 -8.03 13.72
CA GLN A 206 29.09 -7.00 13.69
C GLN A 206 28.62 -5.78 12.88
N SER A 207 29.04 -4.60 13.29
CA SER A 207 28.97 -3.39 12.47
C SER A 207 30.30 -2.67 12.50
N ASN A 208 30.92 -2.55 11.32
CA ASN A 208 32.10 -1.72 11.12
C ASN A 208 31.73 -0.27 10.77
N ASP A 209 30.47 -0.03 10.42
CA ASP A 209 29.94 1.30 10.16
C ASP A 209 29.51 1.96 11.48
N PRO A 210 29.57 3.31 11.57
CA PRO A 210 29.14 4.05 12.75
C PRO A 210 27.65 3.81 13.07
N MET A 211 27.36 3.50 14.33
CA MET A 211 26.01 3.25 14.85
C MET A 211 25.74 4.11 16.10
N GLU A 212 24.53 4.59 16.29
CA GLU A 212 24.16 5.32 17.53
C GLU A 212 24.04 4.42 18.76
N GLU A 213 23.77 3.13 18.55
CA GLU A 213 23.58 2.17 19.64
C GLU A 213 23.89 0.74 19.21
N ILE A 214 23.70 -0.23 20.13
CA ILE A 214 23.80 -1.67 19.88
C ILE A 214 22.51 -2.34 20.36
N TYR A 215 21.71 -2.87 19.43
CA TYR A 215 20.51 -3.63 19.76
C TYR A 215 20.87 -5.09 20.04
N LEU A 216 20.24 -5.71 21.03
CA LEU A 216 20.30 -7.14 21.25
C LEU A 216 18.89 -7.69 21.45
N ILE A 217 18.38 -8.32 20.39
CA ILE A 217 17.09 -9.00 20.39
C ILE A 217 17.33 -10.50 20.43
N ALA A 218 16.60 -11.23 21.25
CA ALA A 218 16.66 -12.69 21.23
C ALA A 218 15.32 -13.34 21.59
N ALA A 219 15.02 -14.44 20.92
CA ALA A 219 13.91 -15.32 21.28
C ALA A 219 14.13 -16.71 20.67
N ASN A 220 13.20 -17.62 20.95
CA ASN A 220 13.11 -18.90 20.25
C ASN A 220 12.51 -18.72 18.84
N PHE A 221 13.27 -18.09 17.94
CA PHE A 221 12.82 -17.78 16.59
C PHE A 221 12.97 -18.95 15.61
N THR A 222 11.98 -19.10 14.74
CA THR A 222 12.13 -19.75 13.43
C THR A 222 12.59 -18.71 12.44
N GLU A 223 13.65 -19.02 11.70
CA GLU A 223 14.27 -18.11 10.75
C GLU A 223 13.96 -18.56 9.32
N TYR A 224 13.63 -17.58 8.48
CA TYR A 224 13.45 -17.71 7.05
C TYR A 224 14.38 -16.71 6.35
N SER A 225 14.94 -17.10 5.21
CA SER A 225 15.87 -16.27 4.46
C SER A 225 15.68 -16.39 2.95
N ALA A 226 15.93 -15.29 2.26
CA ALA A 226 15.97 -15.19 0.81
C ALA A 226 17.03 -14.15 0.39
N GLN A 227 17.46 -14.19 -0.87
CA GLN A 227 18.38 -13.20 -1.44
C GLN A 227 17.62 -12.25 -2.36
N ALA A 228 17.79 -10.94 -2.15
CA ALA A 228 17.21 -9.87 -2.95
C ALA A 228 18.32 -8.94 -3.44
N GLY A 229 18.83 -9.19 -4.65
CA GLY A 229 20.02 -8.50 -5.15
C GLY A 229 21.24 -8.83 -4.30
N ASP A 230 21.88 -7.81 -3.74
CA ASP A 230 23.04 -7.95 -2.84
C ASP A 230 22.63 -7.98 -1.35
N VAL A 231 21.32 -7.95 -1.05
CA VAL A 231 20.77 -7.89 0.31
C VAL A 231 20.15 -9.23 0.70
N GLU A 232 20.54 -9.77 1.86
CA GLU A 232 19.85 -10.90 2.49
C GLU A 232 18.56 -10.42 3.16
N VAL A 233 17.41 -10.95 2.74
CA VAL A 233 16.12 -10.63 3.34
C VAL A 233 15.71 -11.75 4.28
N LEU A 234 15.32 -11.39 5.50
CA LEU A 234 15.08 -12.32 6.59
C LEU A 234 13.71 -12.11 7.23
N ALA A 235 13.16 -13.19 7.80
CA ALA A 235 12.05 -13.11 8.74
C ALA A 235 12.32 -14.02 9.95
N TYR A 236 12.20 -13.46 11.16
CA TYR A 236 12.33 -14.17 12.42
C TYR A 236 10.97 -14.22 13.11
N LEU A 237 10.35 -15.39 13.10
CA LEU A 237 9.02 -15.60 13.67
C LEU A 237 9.10 -16.48 14.92
N ARG A 238 8.44 -16.06 15.99
CA ARG A 238 8.26 -16.83 17.24
C ARG A 238 7.34 -18.02 17.00
N THR A 239 6.29 -17.79 16.20
CA THR A 239 5.39 -18.85 15.74
C THR A 239 5.74 -19.18 14.29
N PRO A 240 6.21 -20.41 13.96
CA PRO A 240 6.56 -20.77 12.60
C PRO A 240 5.40 -20.56 11.62
N ASP A 241 5.60 -19.72 10.62
CA ASP A 241 4.68 -19.48 9.52
C ASP A 241 5.46 -19.11 8.25
N SER A 242 5.72 -20.09 7.39
CA SER A 242 6.50 -19.88 6.16
C SER A 242 5.80 -18.96 5.16
N ASN A 243 4.46 -18.94 5.16
CA ASN A 243 3.69 -18.11 4.23
C ASN A 243 3.74 -16.65 4.66
N LEU A 244 3.60 -16.39 5.96
CA LEU A 244 3.77 -15.04 6.50
C LEU A 244 5.18 -14.51 6.26
N ALA A 245 6.20 -15.33 6.55
CA ALA A 245 7.60 -14.97 6.30
C ALA A 245 7.84 -14.61 4.83
N ALA A 246 7.36 -15.43 3.90
CA ALA A 246 7.52 -15.17 2.47
C ALA A 246 6.83 -13.89 2.00
N LYS A 247 5.64 -13.56 2.54
CA LYS A 247 4.94 -12.29 2.23
C LYS A 247 5.81 -11.08 2.61
N TYR A 248 6.39 -11.08 3.81
CA TYR A 248 7.25 -9.98 4.25
C TYR A 248 8.56 -9.92 3.48
N MET A 249 9.18 -11.07 3.18
CA MET A 249 10.42 -11.09 2.40
C MET A 249 10.19 -10.57 0.97
N ASP A 250 9.08 -10.93 0.33
CA ASP A 250 8.70 -10.41 -0.99
C ASP A 250 8.42 -8.90 -0.95
N ALA A 251 7.69 -8.44 0.07
CA ALA A 251 7.45 -7.01 0.28
C ALA A 251 8.76 -6.24 0.48
N THR A 252 9.70 -6.75 1.29
CA THR A 252 11.02 -6.14 1.45
C THR A 252 11.76 -6.01 0.12
N GLU A 253 11.86 -7.10 -0.67
CA GLU A 253 12.52 -7.05 -1.98
C GLU A 253 11.89 -5.97 -2.87
N ARG A 254 10.57 -5.86 -2.86
CA ARG A 254 9.81 -4.89 -3.64
C ARG A 254 10.07 -3.45 -3.18
N TYR A 255 10.14 -3.21 -1.87
CA TYR A 255 10.41 -1.88 -1.30
C TYR A 255 11.86 -1.45 -1.45
N LEU A 256 12.83 -2.36 -1.36
CA LEU A 256 14.22 -2.04 -1.71
C LEU A 256 14.31 -1.57 -3.17
N LYS A 257 13.64 -2.26 -4.10
CA LYS A 257 13.58 -1.84 -5.52
C LYS A 257 12.84 -0.52 -5.75
N LEU A 258 11.92 -0.13 -4.87
CA LEU A 258 11.29 1.19 -4.89
C LEU A 258 12.26 2.27 -4.43
N TYR A 259 12.93 2.07 -3.30
CA TYR A 259 13.68 3.14 -2.62
C TYR A 259 15.11 3.32 -3.13
N GLU A 260 15.80 2.27 -3.57
CA GLU A 260 17.17 2.40 -4.06
C GLU A 260 17.32 3.39 -5.24
N PRO A 261 16.43 3.37 -6.26
CA PRO A 261 16.46 4.38 -7.33
C PRO A 261 16.15 5.80 -6.86
N LEU A 262 15.45 5.97 -5.74
CA LEU A 262 15.06 7.26 -5.17
C LEU A 262 16.16 7.85 -4.29
N LEU A 263 16.81 7.03 -3.47
CA LEU A 263 17.65 7.50 -2.36
C LEU A 263 19.12 7.08 -2.49
N GLY A 264 19.40 6.03 -3.27
CA GLY A 264 20.72 5.40 -3.37
C GLY A 264 20.74 4.00 -2.76
N THR A 265 21.85 3.29 -2.95
CA THR A 265 22.01 1.88 -2.54
C THR A 265 21.71 1.67 -1.05
N TYR A 266 21.01 0.59 -0.74
CA TYR A 266 20.68 0.22 0.63
C TYR A 266 21.96 0.04 1.48
N PRO A 267 22.00 0.56 2.72
CA PRO A 267 23.23 0.64 3.50
C PRO A 267 23.79 -0.68 4.04
N TYR A 268 22.97 -1.71 4.20
CA TYR A 268 23.33 -2.90 4.96
C TYR A 268 23.33 -4.16 4.09
N SER A 269 24.02 -5.21 4.54
CA SER A 269 24.01 -6.52 3.85
C SER A 269 22.71 -7.31 4.04
N LYS A 270 21.87 -6.92 5.01
CA LYS A 270 20.59 -7.56 5.30
C LYS A 270 19.46 -6.60 5.64
N PHE A 271 18.22 -7.07 5.50
CA PHE A 271 17.05 -6.51 6.16
C PHE A 271 16.20 -7.64 6.77
N ALA A 272 15.80 -7.53 8.03
CA ALA A 272 14.98 -8.55 8.69
C ALA A 272 13.65 -8.00 9.23
N LEU A 273 12.55 -8.72 8.99
CA LEU A 273 11.39 -8.64 9.87
C LEU A 273 11.65 -9.48 11.13
N VAL A 274 11.41 -8.93 12.31
CA VAL A 274 11.50 -9.64 13.58
C VAL A 274 10.16 -9.54 14.32
N GLU A 275 9.56 -10.69 14.65
CA GLU A 275 8.32 -10.76 15.43
C GLU A 275 8.60 -10.50 16.92
N ASN A 276 7.94 -9.49 17.47
CA ASN A 276 8.11 -9.09 18.86
C ASN A 276 7.11 -9.80 19.79
N PHE A 277 7.42 -9.83 21.09
CA PHE A 277 6.58 -10.43 22.13
C PHE A 277 5.62 -9.43 22.81
N TRP A 278 5.53 -8.20 22.28
CA TRP A 278 4.47 -7.24 22.55
C TRP A 278 4.22 -6.36 21.31
N GLU A 279 3.07 -5.69 21.25
CA GLU A 279 2.72 -4.87 20.09
C GLU A 279 3.63 -3.64 19.97
N THR A 280 4.30 -3.52 18.83
CA THR A 280 5.33 -2.52 18.51
C THR A 280 5.38 -2.24 17.00
N GLY A 281 5.99 -1.12 16.64
CA GLY A 281 6.39 -0.76 15.28
C GLY A 281 7.69 0.03 15.30
N TYR A 282 8.84 -0.65 15.29
CA TYR A 282 10.15 -0.02 15.39
C TYR A 282 11.02 -0.30 14.16
N GLY A 283 11.57 0.74 13.56
CA GLY A 283 12.51 0.68 12.44
C GLY A 283 13.94 0.80 12.93
N MET A 284 14.68 -0.32 12.95
CA MET A 284 16.06 -0.38 13.43
C MET A 284 17.04 -0.46 12.24
N PRO A 285 18.34 -0.19 12.45
CA PRO A 285 19.34 -0.37 11.40
C PRO A 285 19.36 -1.84 10.96
N SER A 286 19.04 -2.13 9.70
CA SER A 286 19.01 -3.46 9.07
C SER A 286 17.91 -4.44 9.52
N PHE A 287 16.93 -4.01 10.30
CA PHE A 287 15.76 -4.83 10.66
C PHE A 287 14.62 -4.00 11.26
N THR A 288 13.41 -4.56 11.31
CA THR A 288 12.27 -3.96 12.01
C THR A 288 11.69 -4.95 13.02
N LEU A 289 11.21 -4.42 14.14
CA LEU A 289 10.60 -5.17 15.21
C LEU A 289 9.10 -4.83 15.27
N LEU A 290 8.26 -5.80 14.91
CA LEU A 290 6.81 -5.63 14.81
C LEU A 290 6.06 -6.62 15.71
N GLY A 291 4.94 -6.17 16.28
CA GLY A 291 4.11 -6.99 17.17
C GLY A 291 3.50 -8.24 16.52
N GLU A 292 3.24 -9.27 17.34
CA GLU A 292 2.64 -10.53 16.91
C GLU A 292 1.29 -10.31 16.19
N GLN A 293 0.39 -9.50 16.74
CA GLN A 293 -0.88 -9.26 16.06
C GLN A 293 -0.70 -8.35 14.85
N VAL A 294 0.14 -7.31 15.00
CA VAL A 294 0.44 -6.34 13.93
C VAL A 294 0.87 -7.05 12.64
N ILE A 295 1.85 -7.97 12.71
CA ILE A 295 2.38 -8.57 11.47
C ILE A 295 1.36 -9.39 10.68
N ARG A 296 0.24 -9.78 11.31
CA ARG A 296 -0.81 -10.61 10.67
C ARG A 296 -1.90 -9.77 10.01
N PHE A 297 -1.92 -8.46 10.20
CA PHE A 297 -2.87 -7.58 9.49
C PHE A 297 -2.41 -7.30 8.06
N PRO A 298 -3.25 -7.54 7.03
CA PRO A 298 -2.85 -7.37 5.64
C PRO A 298 -2.37 -5.95 5.28
N PHE A 299 -3.04 -4.93 5.83
CA PHE A 299 -2.76 -3.52 5.52
C PHE A 299 -1.38 -3.04 5.99
N ILE A 300 -0.72 -3.75 6.93
CA ILE A 300 0.59 -3.36 7.47
C ILE A 300 1.66 -3.37 6.40
N LEU A 301 1.56 -4.29 5.44
CA LEU A 301 2.49 -4.37 4.32
C LEU A 301 2.48 -3.11 3.47
N GLU A 302 1.39 -2.36 3.39
CA GLU A 302 1.22 -1.18 2.52
C GLU A 302 1.13 0.14 3.29
N SER A 303 1.25 0.10 4.63
CA SER A 303 1.20 1.29 5.50
C SER A 303 2.48 1.42 6.32
N SER A 304 2.56 0.77 7.48
CA SER A 304 3.69 0.92 8.41
C SER A 304 4.97 0.23 7.95
N TYR A 305 4.90 -0.95 7.31
CA TYR A 305 6.10 -1.67 6.92
C TYR A 305 7.05 -0.90 5.96
N PRO A 306 6.57 -0.23 4.89
CA PRO A 306 7.44 0.59 4.04
C PRO A 306 8.05 1.79 4.77
N HIS A 307 7.38 2.31 5.79
CA HIS A 307 7.90 3.36 6.69
C HIS A 307 9.12 2.85 7.47
N GLU A 308 9.01 1.67 8.10
CA GLU A 308 10.11 1.07 8.87
C GLU A 308 11.33 0.72 7.99
N ILE A 309 11.11 0.33 6.74
CA ILE A 309 12.21 0.09 5.79
C ILE A 309 12.92 1.40 5.45
N LEU A 310 12.19 2.49 5.20
CA LEU A 310 12.78 3.80 4.89
C LEU A 310 13.68 4.33 6.00
N HIS A 311 13.41 3.96 7.25
CA HIS A 311 14.28 4.37 8.35
C HIS A 311 15.75 3.95 8.18
N ASN A 312 16.03 2.94 7.35
CA ASN A 312 17.39 2.53 7.00
C ASN A 312 18.17 3.58 6.21
N TRP A 313 17.48 4.48 5.49
CA TRP A 313 18.11 5.67 4.90
C TRP A 313 18.00 6.87 5.84
N TRP A 314 16.84 7.08 6.46
CA TRP A 314 16.54 8.28 7.27
C TRP A 314 16.25 7.93 8.73
N GLY A 315 17.11 8.34 9.67
CA GLY A 315 17.01 7.92 11.07
C GLY A 315 18.11 6.93 11.44
N ASN A 316 18.33 5.88 10.63
CA ASN A 316 19.39 4.89 10.87
C ASN A 316 20.56 4.95 9.88
N GLY A 317 20.36 5.55 8.71
CA GLY A 317 21.39 5.71 7.66
C GLY A 317 22.03 7.10 7.66
N VAL A 318 21.20 8.14 7.78
CA VAL A 318 21.59 9.51 8.12
C VAL A 318 20.84 9.86 9.40
N TYR A 319 21.60 10.21 10.43
CA TYR A 319 21.06 10.43 11.77
C TYR A 319 20.54 11.88 11.89
N PRO A 320 19.36 12.10 12.49
CA PRO A 320 18.96 13.44 12.87
C PRO A 320 19.91 14.00 13.92
N ASP A 321 20.21 15.29 13.82
CA ASP A 321 20.73 16.04 14.95
C ASP A 321 19.57 16.43 15.87
N TYR A 322 19.30 15.61 16.88
CA TYR A 322 18.16 15.81 17.79
C TYR A 322 18.26 17.11 18.60
N GLU A 323 19.45 17.70 18.75
CA GLU A 323 19.60 19.03 19.38
C GLU A 323 18.97 20.15 18.52
N SER A 324 18.89 19.94 17.19
CA SER A 324 18.35 20.91 16.23
C SER A 324 17.09 20.44 15.50
N GLY A 325 16.49 19.33 15.94
CA GLY A 325 15.19 18.85 15.51
C GLY A 325 15.22 17.63 14.59
N ASN A 326 14.24 16.76 14.75
CA ASN A 326 14.08 15.52 14.01
C ASN A 326 13.35 15.76 12.67
N TRP A 327 14.13 15.85 11.59
CA TRP A 327 13.61 16.00 10.23
C TRP A 327 13.21 14.67 9.56
N SER A 328 13.67 13.53 10.09
CA SER A 328 13.55 12.23 9.40
C SER A 328 12.15 11.66 9.46
N GLU A 329 11.43 11.80 10.58
CA GLU A 329 10.07 11.25 10.72
C GLU A 329 9.11 11.78 9.64
N GLY A 330 9.14 13.10 9.40
CA GLY A 330 8.33 13.72 8.35
C GLY A 330 8.76 13.31 6.94
N LEU A 331 10.07 13.10 6.70
CA LEU A 331 10.57 12.63 5.40
C LEU A 331 10.17 11.18 5.14
N THR A 332 10.30 10.32 6.15
CA THR A 332 9.89 8.91 6.10
C THR A 332 8.39 8.80 5.85
N ALA A 333 7.57 9.57 6.59
CA ALA A 333 6.13 9.63 6.34
C ALA A 333 5.79 10.19 4.94
N TYR A 334 6.57 11.14 4.42
CA TYR A 334 6.38 11.67 3.07
C TYR A 334 6.65 10.61 1.99
N LEU A 335 7.71 9.83 2.15
CA LEU A 335 8.16 8.83 1.17
C LEU A 335 7.53 7.44 1.34
N ALA A 336 6.76 7.20 2.42
CA ALA A 336 5.93 6.00 2.60
C ALA A 336 4.44 6.38 2.62
N ASP A 337 3.94 6.83 3.77
CA ASP A 337 2.51 7.03 4.02
C ASP A 337 1.84 7.93 2.95
N HIS A 338 2.46 9.07 2.64
CA HIS A 338 1.94 10.00 1.62
C HIS A 338 2.18 9.48 0.21
N LEU A 339 3.39 8.99 -0.11
CA LEU A 339 3.74 8.52 -1.45
C LEU A 339 2.81 7.39 -1.93
N PHE A 340 2.39 6.48 -1.04
CA PHE A 340 1.47 5.40 -1.41
C PHE A 340 0.06 5.92 -1.71
N CYS A 341 -0.41 6.93 -0.97
CA CYS A 341 -1.63 7.66 -1.34
C CYS A 341 -1.46 8.45 -2.65
N GLU A 342 -0.29 9.02 -2.90
CA GLU A 342 0.01 9.70 -4.18
C GLU A 342 -0.05 8.72 -5.36
N MET A 343 0.51 7.51 -5.20
CA MET A 343 0.45 6.43 -6.20
C MET A 343 -0.98 5.99 -6.53
N SER A 344 -1.92 6.11 -5.59
CA SER A 344 -3.34 5.81 -5.78
C SER A 344 -4.19 7.02 -6.16
N GLY A 345 -3.58 8.20 -6.35
CA GLY A 345 -4.26 9.44 -6.74
C GLY A 345 -4.88 10.23 -5.58
N THR A 346 -4.74 9.76 -4.34
CA THR A 346 -5.31 10.38 -3.12
C THR A 346 -4.27 11.13 -2.27
N GLY A 347 -3.08 11.41 -2.82
CA GLY A 347 -2.02 12.13 -2.10
C GLY A 347 -2.44 13.52 -1.59
N HIS A 348 -3.31 14.22 -2.30
CA HIS A 348 -3.87 15.51 -1.88
C HIS A 348 -4.84 15.37 -0.68
N GLU A 349 -5.57 14.26 -0.58
CA GLU A 349 -6.42 13.95 0.57
C GLU A 349 -5.57 13.70 1.81
N TYR A 350 -4.44 13.00 1.67
CA TYR A 350 -3.49 12.79 2.77
C TYR A 350 -2.92 14.12 3.27
N ARG A 351 -2.54 15.04 2.37
CA ARG A 351 -2.09 16.39 2.74
C ARG A 351 -3.19 17.17 3.45
N LYS A 352 -4.42 17.15 2.93
CA LYS A 352 -5.59 17.76 3.61
C LYS A 352 -5.78 17.20 5.01
N ASP A 353 -5.63 15.87 5.21
CA ASP A 353 -5.70 15.24 6.53
C ASP A 353 -4.61 15.76 7.47
N MET A 354 -3.37 15.93 6.99
CA MET A 354 -2.29 16.52 7.80
C MET A 354 -2.61 17.94 8.25
N LEU A 355 -3.08 18.80 7.34
CA LEU A 355 -3.47 20.17 7.67
C LEU A 355 -4.67 20.20 8.65
N SER A 356 -5.62 19.29 8.47
CA SER A 356 -6.77 19.12 9.36
C SER A 356 -6.36 18.72 10.78
N ARG A 357 -5.39 17.80 10.91
CA ARG A 357 -4.85 17.40 12.22
C ARG A 357 -4.16 18.55 12.92
N TYR A 358 -3.38 19.36 12.20
CA TYR A 358 -2.78 20.56 12.78
C TYR A 358 -3.86 21.50 13.33
N LYS A 359 -4.91 21.79 12.55
CA LYS A 359 -6.04 22.63 13.00
C LYS A 359 -6.80 22.04 14.21
N ASN A 360 -6.90 20.71 14.32
CA ASN A 360 -7.70 20.05 15.35
C ASN A 360 -6.97 19.83 16.68
N TYR A 361 -5.65 19.61 16.65
CA TYR A 361 -4.89 19.18 17.83
C TYR A 361 -3.84 20.19 18.31
N VAL A 362 -3.47 21.17 17.48
CA VAL A 362 -2.41 22.14 17.83
C VAL A 362 -3.05 23.45 18.28
N ALA A 363 -2.95 23.72 19.58
CA ALA A 363 -3.34 24.98 20.21
C ALA A 363 -2.11 25.88 20.40
N GLU A 364 -2.30 27.16 20.74
CA GLU A 364 -1.19 28.12 20.90
C GLU A 364 -0.19 27.65 21.97
N GLU A 365 -0.67 27.06 23.07
CA GLU A 365 0.14 26.49 24.15
C GLU A 365 0.84 25.16 23.84
N THR A 366 0.41 24.44 22.80
CA THR A 366 0.96 23.12 22.42
C THR A 366 1.71 23.14 21.09
N ASP A 367 1.75 24.29 20.40
CA ASP A 367 2.51 24.48 19.16
C ASP A 367 3.99 24.78 19.43
N PHE A 368 4.88 24.31 18.55
CA PHE A 368 6.32 24.48 18.70
C PHE A 368 7.05 24.48 17.35
N PRO A 369 8.26 25.09 17.26
CA PRO A 369 9.10 25.03 16.08
C PRO A 369 9.59 23.61 15.78
N LEU A 370 9.77 23.26 14.51
CA LEU A 370 10.33 21.94 14.13
C LEU A 370 11.73 21.72 14.69
N ALA A 371 12.50 22.80 14.90
CA ALA A 371 13.81 22.74 15.54
C ALA A 371 13.80 22.18 16.98
N GLN A 372 12.61 22.05 17.60
CA GLN A 372 12.43 21.50 18.94
C GLN A 372 11.80 20.10 18.92
N PHE A 373 11.44 19.57 17.75
CA PHE A 373 10.83 18.26 17.64
C PHE A 373 11.87 17.15 17.84
N THR A 374 11.62 16.21 18.75
CA THR A 374 12.47 15.02 18.95
C THR A 374 11.71 13.75 18.60
N SER A 375 10.57 13.53 19.26
CA SER A 375 9.69 12.39 19.06
C SER A 375 8.22 12.75 19.34
N ARG A 376 7.30 11.88 18.92
CA ARG A 376 5.87 12.02 19.22
C ARG A 376 5.53 11.50 20.62
N ASN A 377 4.79 12.31 21.39
CA ASN A 377 4.22 11.92 22.69
C ASN A 377 2.74 12.32 22.87
N SER A 378 2.13 12.92 21.85
CA SER A 378 0.74 13.40 21.83
C SER A 378 0.23 13.63 20.41
N ALA A 379 -1.08 13.78 20.22
CA ALA A 379 -1.65 14.16 18.92
C ALA A 379 -1.09 15.49 18.37
N ALA A 380 -0.83 16.47 19.25
CA ALA A 380 -0.25 17.77 18.88
C ALA A 380 1.19 17.61 18.37
N THR A 381 2.04 16.90 19.11
CA THR A 381 3.44 16.64 18.67
C THR A 381 3.49 15.83 17.40
N GLN A 382 2.54 14.92 17.16
CA GLN A 382 2.42 14.23 15.87
C GLN A 382 2.08 15.19 14.73
N ALA A 383 1.07 16.04 14.92
CA ALA A 383 0.62 16.96 13.88
C ALA A 383 1.73 17.96 13.47
N VAL A 384 2.54 18.41 14.43
CA VAL A 384 3.71 19.25 14.18
C VAL A 384 4.87 18.41 13.62
N GLY A 385 5.39 17.45 14.39
CA GLY A 385 6.63 16.75 14.07
C GLY A 385 6.57 15.84 12.83
N TYR A 386 5.44 15.17 12.60
CA TYR A 386 5.22 14.41 11.37
C TYR A 386 4.55 15.27 10.31
N GLY A 387 3.39 15.87 10.63
CA GLY A 387 2.55 16.55 9.64
C GLY A 387 3.18 17.80 9.03
N LYS A 388 3.65 18.75 9.86
CA LYS A 388 4.29 19.98 9.37
C LYS A 388 5.66 19.69 8.72
N THR A 389 6.44 18.75 9.25
CA THR A 389 7.70 18.32 8.62
C THR A 389 7.47 17.63 7.27
N LEU A 390 6.44 16.78 7.13
CA LEU A 390 6.05 16.19 5.84
C LEU A 390 5.69 17.28 4.83
N MET A 391 4.89 18.26 5.24
CA MET A 391 4.53 19.39 4.37
C MET A 391 5.74 20.27 4.02
N LEU A 392 6.72 20.43 4.90
CA LEU A 392 7.99 21.08 4.59
C LEU A 392 8.70 20.38 3.41
N TRP A 393 8.83 19.06 3.45
CA TRP A 393 9.43 18.28 2.35
C TRP A 393 8.63 18.36 1.06
N HIS A 394 7.30 18.30 1.16
CA HIS A 394 6.42 18.48 0.01
C HIS A 394 6.59 19.87 -0.63
N MET A 395 6.55 20.93 0.17
CA MET A 395 6.74 22.30 -0.34
C MET A 395 8.15 22.49 -0.91
N LEU A 396 9.19 21.88 -0.32
CA LEU A 396 10.54 21.90 -0.87
C LEU A 396 10.58 21.24 -2.26
N ARG A 397 9.90 20.10 -2.44
CA ARG A 397 9.73 19.46 -3.76
C ARG A 397 9.04 20.40 -4.75
N ILE A 398 8.00 21.14 -4.34
CA ILE A 398 7.30 22.10 -5.21
C ILE A 398 8.16 23.32 -5.58
N GLU A 399 9.05 23.77 -4.70
CA GLU A 399 10.00 24.85 -5.00
C GLU A 399 11.08 24.41 -6.00
N LEU A 400 11.54 23.16 -5.90
CA LEU A 400 12.67 22.64 -6.69
C LEU A 400 12.27 21.93 -7.99
N GLY A 401 11.11 21.28 -7.99
CA GLY A 401 10.73 20.25 -8.96
C GLY A 401 11.34 18.88 -8.66
N ASP A 402 10.72 17.84 -9.20
CA ASP A 402 11.03 16.42 -8.87
C ASP A 402 12.49 16.03 -9.15
N GLU A 403 13.07 16.51 -10.25
CA GLU A 403 14.45 16.13 -10.64
C GLU A 403 15.48 16.60 -9.61
N LEU A 404 15.45 17.88 -9.24
CA LEU A 404 16.36 18.45 -8.25
C LEU A 404 16.07 17.95 -6.84
N PHE A 405 14.79 17.71 -6.51
CA PHE A 405 14.41 17.13 -5.23
C PHE A 405 15.03 15.74 -5.05
N LEU A 406 14.86 14.84 -6.03
CA LEU A 406 15.41 13.48 -5.99
C LEU A 406 16.94 13.47 -6.01
N GLU A 407 17.59 14.31 -6.82
CA GLU A 407 19.05 14.43 -6.79
C GLU A 407 19.55 14.95 -5.43
N GLY A 408 18.81 15.87 -4.81
CA GLY A 408 19.09 16.37 -3.47
C GLY A 408 18.99 15.30 -2.40
N LEU A 409 17.94 14.47 -2.42
CA LEU A 409 17.84 13.33 -1.50
C LEU A 409 19.00 12.34 -1.67
N LYS A 410 19.39 12.00 -2.90
CA LYS A 410 20.54 11.12 -3.17
C LYS A 410 21.86 11.72 -2.69
N LYS A 411 22.06 13.01 -2.96
CA LYS A 411 23.25 13.75 -2.52
C LYS A 411 23.30 13.83 -0.99
N PHE A 412 22.17 14.11 -0.35
CA PHE A 412 22.06 14.18 1.11
C PHE A 412 22.40 12.84 1.75
N TYR A 413 21.78 11.75 1.28
CA TYR A 413 22.10 10.41 1.75
C TYR A 413 23.58 10.08 1.56
N ARG A 414 24.14 10.32 0.38
CA ARG A 414 25.55 10.02 0.08
C ARG A 414 26.53 10.81 0.95
N ASP A 415 26.27 12.10 1.15
CA ASP A 415 27.23 13.00 1.78
C ASP A 415 27.18 12.91 3.33
N TYR A 416 26.02 12.56 3.90
CA TYR A 416 25.79 12.43 5.35
C TYR A 416 25.59 10.98 5.83
N LYS A 417 25.86 9.98 4.98
CA LYS A 417 25.76 8.57 5.39
C LYS A 417 26.59 8.30 6.65
N TYR A 418 25.94 7.74 7.66
CA TYR A 418 26.45 7.47 9.01
C TYR A 418 26.98 8.69 9.76
N GLN A 419 26.39 9.86 9.49
CA GLN A 419 26.66 11.12 10.18
C GLN A 419 25.35 11.73 10.66
N ARG A 420 25.45 12.64 11.63
CA ARG A 420 24.32 13.49 12.04
C ARG A 420 24.17 14.66 11.09
N ALA A 421 22.93 15.02 10.81
CA ALA A 421 22.57 16.16 9.97
C ALA A 421 21.46 17.00 10.62
N SER A 422 21.60 18.31 10.55
CA SER A 422 20.60 19.29 11.00
C SER A 422 19.72 19.78 9.85
N PHE A 423 18.65 20.52 10.16
CA PHE A 423 17.91 21.28 9.14
C PHE A 423 18.80 22.31 8.40
N THR A 424 19.86 22.82 9.04
CA THR A 424 20.79 23.77 8.41
C THR A 424 21.65 23.08 7.34
N ASP A 425 22.10 21.86 7.61
CA ASP A 425 22.83 21.04 6.63
C ASP A 425 21.98 20.77 5.39
N ILE A 426 20.71 20.42 5.60
CA ILE A 426 19.73 20.20 4.52
C ILE A 426 19.53 21.48 3.71
N GLU A 427 19.28 22.61 4.37
CA GLU A 427 19.11 23.91 3.72
C GLU A 427 20.31 24.28 2.83
N GLN A 428 21.53 24.15 3.35
CA GLN A 428 22.75 24.46 2.62
C GLN A 428 22.94 23.55 1.41
N LEU A 429 22.68 22.25 1.57
CA LEU A 429 22.81 21.27 0.51
C LEU A 429 21.84 21.57 -0.65
N PHE A 430 20.58 21.83 -0.34
CA PHE A 430 19.59 22.12 -1.38
C PHE A 430 19.76 23.52 -1.99
N THR A 431 20.27 24.49 -1.22
CA THR A 431 20.66 25.82 -1.72
C THR A 431 21.80 25.71 -2.74
N GLU A 432 22.84 24.94 -2.41
CA GLU A 432 23.98 24.71 -3.32
C GLU A 432 23.54 23.96 -4.58
N LEU A 433 22.72 22.91 -4.43
CA LEU A 433 22.28 22.08 -5.55
C LEU A 433 21.37 22.83 -6.52
N SER A 434 20.42 23.61 -6.00
CA SER A 434 19.41 24.31 -6.81
C SER A 434 19.89 25.67 -7.32
N GLY A 435 20.85 26.30 -6.63
CA GLY A 435 21.23 27.69 -6.84
C GLY A 435 20.20 28.71 -6.35
N LEU A 436 19.15 28.27 -5.64
CA LEU A 436 18.15 29.11 -4.98
C LEU A 436 18.54 29.33 -3.53
N ASP A 437 18.40 30.56 -3.02
CA ASP A 437 18.58 30.85 -1.60
C ASP A 437 17.37 30.35 -0.80
N LEU A 438 17.52 29.23 -0.10
CA LEU A 438 16.46 28.60 0.69
C LEU A 438 16.47 29.00 2.17
N SER A 439 17.35 29.92 2.58
CA SER A 439 17.48 30.33 3.98
C SER A 439 16.16 30.84 4.57
N LEU A 440 15.44 31.71 3.84
CA LEU A 440 14.13 32.21 4.25
C LEU A 440 13.05 31.11 4.27
N PHE A 441 13.13 30.14 3.36
CA PHE A 441 12.19 29.03 3.29
C PHE A 441 12.33 28.14 4.54
N PHE A 442 13.56 27.72 4.88
CA PHE A 442 13.77 26.90 6.07
C PHE A 442 13.52 27.67 7.36
N ASP A 443 13.99 28.92 7.47
CA ASP A 443 13.78 29.71 8.67
C ASP A 443 12.30 29.84 9.03
N GLN A 444 11.44 30.14 8.04
CA GLN A 444 10.03 30.35 8.33
C GLN A 444 9.27 29.08 8.74
N TRP A 445 9.73 27.90 8.29
CA TRP A 445 9.04 26.64 8.54
C TRP A 445 9.63 25.84 9.70
N VAL A 446 10.94 25.95 9.92
CA VAL A 446 11.67 25.22 10.96
C VAL A 446 11.67 25.99 12.28
N ASN A 447 11.86 27.31 12.26
CA ASN A 447 12.08 28.10 13.48
C ASN A 447 10.82 28.83 13.99
N ARG A 448 9.78 28.99 13.15
CA ARG A 448 8.53 29.66 13.55
C ARG A 448 7.44 28.66 13.96
N THR A 449 6.70 29.02 15.00
CA THR A 449 5.38 28.44 15.31
C THR A 449 4.30 29.00 14.38
N GLY A 450 3.13 28.38 14.40
CA GLY A 450 1.94 28.78 13.67
C GLY A 450 1.91 28.30 12.22
N ALA A 451 0.79 28.63 11.57
CA ALA A 451 0.53 28.42 10.15
C ALA A 451 -0.14 29.67 9.55
N PRO A 452 0.08 29.96 8.25
CA PRO A 452 -0.60 31.07 7.59
C PRO A 452 -2.11 30.83 7.50
N GLN A 453 -2.89 31.91 7.62
CA GLN A 453 -4.33 31.91 7.36
C GLN A 453 -4.58 32.78 6.13
N ILE A 454 -5.23 32.24 5.12
CA ILE A 454 -5.44 32.92 3.84
C ILE A 454 -6.92 33.21 3.68
N SER A 455 -7.24 34.41 3.18
CA SER A 455 -8.58 34.77 2.74
C SER A 455 -8.55 35.28 1.29
N LEU A 456 -9.66 35.05 0.58
CA LEU A 456 -9.82 35.34 -0.85
C LEU A 456 -10.96 36.35 -1.05
N SER A 457 -10.74 37.32 -1.95
CA SER A 457 -11.82 38.14 -2.50
C SER A 457 -11.58 38.43 -3.98
N VAL A 458 -12.66 38.55 -4.75
CA VAL A 458 -12.59 38.70 -6.21
C VAL A 458 -13.54 39.81 -6.63
N GLU A 459 -13.04 40.77 -7.39
CA GLU A 459 -13.82 41.89 -7.92
C GLU A 459 -13.64 42.04 -9.43
N GLU A 460 -14.69 42.45 -10.12
CA GLU A 460 -14.59 42.86 -11.53
C GLU A 460 -13.92 44.24 -11.62
N VAL A 461 -12.96 44.38 -12.52
CA VAL A 461 -12.32 45.65 -12.84
C VAL A 461 -12.50 46.00 -14.31
N THR A 462 -12.25 47.26 -14.67
CA THR A 462 -12.47 47.74 -16.03
C THR A 462 -11.66 46.98 -17.08
N GLY A 463 -12.31 46.61 -18.19
CA GLY A 463 -11.67 46.01 -19.36
C GLY A 463 -11.75 44.48 -19.43
N ASN A 464 -12.85 43.87 -18.97
CA ASN A 464 -13.04 42.42 -18.91
C ASN A 464 -11.93 41.69 -18.12
N ARG A 465 -11.57 42.25 -16.96
CA ARG A 465 -10.56 41.70 -16.07
C ARG A 465 -11.13 41.53 -14.67
N GLY A 466 -10.69 40.50 -13.98
CA GLY A 466 -10.95 40.29 -12.57
C GLY A 466 -9.72 40.67 -11.77
N ARG A 467 -9.92 41.16 -10.55
CA ARG A 467 -8.86 41.30 -9.56
C ARG A 467 -9.11 40.30 -8.45
N ILE A 468 -8.15 39.43 -8.24
CA ILE A 468 -8.11 38.47 -7.12
C ILE A 468 -7.25 39.09 -6.05
N MET A 469 -7.77 39.21 -4.83
CA MET A 469 -7.08 39.75 -3.67
C MET A 469 -6.98 38.66 -2.61
N PHE A 470 -5.75 38.40 -2.17
CA PHE A 470 -5.41 37.52 -1.07
C PHE A 470 -5.04 38.35 0.16
N ALA A 471 -5.47 37.89 1.34
CA ALA A 471 -4.98 38.43 2.61
C ALA A 471 -4.47 37.31 3.51
N GLN A 472 -3.28 37.52 4.09
CA GLN A 472 -2.76 36.69 5.16
C GLN A 472 -3.23 37.25 6.52
N THR A 473 -4.21 36.59 7.14
CA THR A 473 -4.95 37.12 8.30
C THR A 473 -4.39 36.73 9.67
N GLN A 474 -3.44 35.79 9.71
CA GLN A 474 -2.81 35.34 10.94
C GLN A 474 -2.07 36.48 11.66
N PHE A 475 -1.89 36.32 12.98
CA PHE A 475 -1.05 37.23 13.78
C PHE A 475 0.45 37.06 13.41
N GLY A 476 1.24 38.13 13.55
CA GLY A 476 2.67 38.15 13.19
C GLY A 476 2.96 38.45 11.72
N ASP A 477 4.22 38.28 11.31
CA ASP A 477 4.70 38.62 9.97
C ASP A 477 4.13 37.68 8.88
N PRO A 478 3.92 38.17 7.65
CA PRO A 478 3.49 37.32 6.55
C PRO A 478 4.50 36.20 6.29
N TYR A 479 4.01 35.05 5.83
CA TYR A 479 4.84 33.99 5.26
C TYR A 479 5.10 34.31 3.79
N THR A 480 6.20 33.80 3.25
CA THR A 480 6.38 33.72 1.80
C THR A 480 5.82 32.38 1.35
N LEU A 481 4.73 32.41 0.58
CA LEU A 481 3.97 31.23 0.15
C LEU A 481 3.95 31.17 -1.38
N LYS A 482 4.01 29.95 -1.92
CA LYS A 482 3.72 29.64 -3.32
C LYS A 482 2.42 28.85 -3.34
N VAL A 483 1.33 29.49 -3.76
CA VAL A 483 -0.03 28.95 -3.65
C VAL A 483 -0.56 28.63 -5.05
N PRO A 484 -0.89 27.38 -5.39
CA PRO A 484 -1.50 27.06 -6.67
C PRO A 484 -2.95 27.57 -6.72
N VAL A 485 -3.36 28.18 -7.83
CA VAL A 485 -4.71 28.73 -8.03
C VAL A 485 -5.27 28.22 -9.35
N ALA A 486 -6.38 27.48 -9.27
CA ALA A 486 -7.11 26.96 -10.41
C ALA A 486 -8.23 27.93 -10.84
N LEU A 487 -8.22 28.32 -12.11
CA LEU A 487 -9.20 29.21 -12.73
C LEU A 487 -10.10 28.41 -13.68
N TYR A 488 -11.40 28.40 -13.43
CA TYR A 488 -12.39 27.69 -14.24
C TYR A 488 -13.02 28.64 -15.24
N TYR A 489 -12.84 28.39 -16.53
CA TYR A 489 -13.44 29.16 -17.60
C TYR A 489 -14.53 28.39 -18.34
N ARG A 490 -15.62 29.08 -18.68
CA ARG A 490 -16.71 28.51 -19.46
C ARG A 490 -16.21 28.01 -20.82
N GLY A 491 -16.53 26.75 -21.10
CA GLY A 491 -16.18 26.07 -22.35
C GLY A 491 -14.80 25.39 -22.33
N GLU A 492 -14.10 25.40 -21.20
CA GLU A 492 -12.88 24.62 -20.98
C GLU A 492 -13.24 23.37 -20.15
N ALA A 493 -12.62 22.23 -20.49
CA ALA A 493 -12.85 20.96 -19.81
C ALA A 493 -12.03 20.84 -18.51
N GLU A 494 -10.86 21.46 -18.49
CA GLU A 494 -9.93 21.49 -17.35
C GLU A 494 -9.67 22.94 -16.94
N PRO A 495 -9.44 23.22 -15.64
CA PRO A 495 -9.08 24.55 -15.18
C PRO A 495 -7.64 24.91 -15.56
N GLN A 496 -7.36 26.22 -15.61
CA GLN A 496 -6.00 26.74 -15.76
C GLN A 496 -5.39 26.94 -14.38
N ILE A 497 -4.24 26.31 -14.11
CA ILE A 497 -3.58 26.37 -12.78
C ILE A 497 -2.34 27.26 -12.85
N PHE A 498 -2.22 28.18 -11.89
CA PHE A 498 -1.10 29.12 -11.77
C PHE A 498 -0.56 29.16 -10.34
N ASP A 499 0.75 29.17 -10.19
CA ASP A 499 1.39 29.42 -8.89
C ASP A 499 1.43 30.93 -8.59
N VAL A 500 0.88 31.29 -7.45
CA VAL A 500 0.82 32.67 -6.97
C VAL A 500 1.74 32.83 -5.76
N THR A 501 2.72 33.72 -5.85
CA THR A 501 3.58 34.05 -4.72
C THR A 501 2.89 35.07 -3.80
N LEU A 502 2.68 34.71 -2.54
CA LEU A 502 2.18 35.60 -1.50
C LEU A 502 3.29 35.88 -0.50
N SER A 503 3.82 37.10 -0.50
CA SER A 503 4.91 37.54 0.39
C SER A 503 4.49 38.66 1.35
N GLN A 504 3.30 39.24 1.14
CA GLN A 504 2.77 40.35 1.91
C GLN A 504 1.46 39.99 2.59
N LYS A 505 1.05 40.82 3.56
CA LYS A 505 -0.26 40.68 4.23
C LYS A 505 -1.45 40.85 3.28
N LEU A 506 -1.30 41.64 2.23
CA LEU A 506 -2.30 41.87 1.20
C LEU A 506 -1.61 41.84 -0.15
N GLU A 507 -2.08 40.98 -1.04
CA GLU A 507 -1.48 40.83 -2.36
C GLU A 507 -2.58 40.57 -3.40
N GLY A 508 -2.41 41.08 -4.61
CA GLY A 508 -3.48 41.08 -5.61
C GLY A 508 -2.98 40.87 -7.02
N PHE A 509 -3.72 40.06 -7.77
CA PHE A 509 -3.39 39.64 -9.12
C PHE A 509 -4.56 39.90 -10.05
N PHE A 510 -4.26 40.14 -11.32
CA PHE A 510 -5.29 40.31 -12.35
C PHE A 510 -5.45 39.02 -13.14
N VAL A 511 -6.70 38.69 -13.44
CA VAL A 511 -7.07 37.66 -14.39
C VAL A 511 -7.78 38.29 -15.57
N ASP A 512 -7.45 37.82 -16.76
CA ASP A 512 -8.09 38.25 -18.00
C ASP A 512 -9.38 37.44 -18.25
N ASP A 513 -10.21 37.93 -19.16
CA ASP A 513 -11.46 37.27 -19.58
C ASP A 513 -12.44 36.95 -18.43
N PHE A 514 -12.64 37.93 -17.57
CA PHE A 514 -13.53 37.81 -16.40
C PHE A 514 -14.96 37.42 -16.78
N GLU A 515 -15.45 37.82 -17.95
CA GLU A 515 -16.77 37.42 -18.48
C GLU A 515 -16.91 35.90 -18.60
N ARG A 516 -15.84 35.21 -19.02
CA ARG A 516 -15.82 33.75 -19.20
C ARG A 516 -15.44 33.00 -17.92
N LEU A 517 -14.73 33.64 -16.99
CA LEU A 517 -14.41 33.08 -15.68
C LEU A 517 -15.70 32.68 -14.92
N GLN A 518 -15.72 31.44 -14.44
CA GLN A 518 -16.83 30.83 -13.72
C GLN A 518 -16.52 30.67 -12.24
N GLY A 519 -15.30 30.26 -11.89
CA GLY A 519 -14.89 30.12 -10.51
C GLY A 519 -13.37 30.01 -10.34
N ILE A 520 -12.96 30.08 -9.09
CA ILE A 520 -11.58 30.03 -8.65
C ILE A 520 -11.50 29.06 -7.47
N LEU A 521 -10.53 28.14 -7.52
CA LEU A 521 -10.19 27.25 -6.42
C LEU A 521 -8.73 27.49 -6.03
N VAL A 522 -8.51 27.90 -4.79
CA VAL A 522 -7.19 28.17 -4.23
C VAL A 522 -6.68 26.93 -3.52
N ASP A 523 -5.41 26.60 -3.75
CA ASP A 523 -4.71 25.45 -3.18
C ASP A 523 -5.46 24.12 -3.45
N PRO A 524 -5.83 23.82 -4.71
CA PRO A 524 -6.70 22.69 -5.07
C PRO A 524 -6.16 21.32 -4.64
N TYR A 525 -4.83 21.19 -4.54
CA TYR A 525 -4.14 19.95 -4.18
C TYR A 525 -3.62 19.94 -2.73
N PHE A 526 -3.95 20.97 -1.93
CA PHE A 526 -3.43 21.16 -0.56
C PHE A 526 -1.90 21.09 -0.50
N ASP A 527 -1.23 21.78 -1.43
CA ASP A 527 0.23 21.77 -1.56
C ASP A 527 0.89 22.75 -0.59
N THR A 528 0.13 23.72 -0.06
CA THR A 528 0.64 24.74 0.86
C THR A 528 0.35 24.38 2.32
N PHE A 529 1.38 24.41 3.19
CA PHE A 529 1.13 24.34 4.63
C PHE A 529 0.44 25.62 5.11
N ARG A 530 -0.86 25.49 5.40
CA ARG A 530 -1.72 26.58 5.89
C ARG A 530 -2.70 26.05 6.92
N GLN A 531 -3.19 26.95 7.76
CA GLN A 531 -4.30 26.62 8.64
C GLN A 531 -5.58 26.56 7.81
N LEU A 532 -6.24 25.39 7.80
CA LEU A 532 -7.52 25.24 7.16
C LEU A 532 -8.61 25.99 7.92
N ASP A 533 -9.59 26.52 7.19
CA ASP A 533 -10.80 27.05 7.77
C ASP A 533 -11.71 25.91 8.30
N ARG A 534 -12.60 26.22 9.24
CA ARG A 534 -13.58 25.26 9.79
C ARG A 534 -14.65 24.85 8.78
N GLU A 535 -14.81 25.60 7.70
CA GLU A 535 -15.62 25.18 6.55
C GLU A 535 -14.90 24.14 5.67
N GLU A 536 -13.56 24.13 5.65
CA GLU A 536 -12.77 23.15 4.89
C GLU A 536 -12.49 21.85 5.67
N THR A 537 -12.75 21.86 6.97
CA THR A 537 -12.58 20.74 7.89
C THR A 537 -13.93 20.35 8.47
N PRO A 538 -14.54 19.23 8.08
CA PRO A 538 -15.81 18.81 8.68
C PRO A 538 -15.61 18.55 10.17
N PRO A 539 -16.63 18.73 11.02
CA PRO A 539 -16.52 18.38 12.44
C PRO A 539 -16.24 16.87 12.57
N THR A 540 -15.33 16.51 13.47
CA THR A 540 -14.96 15.11 13.73
C THR A 540 -14.96 14.80 15.22
N ILE A 541 -14.98 13.51 15.54
CA ILE A 541 -14.83 13.02 16.92
C ILE A 541 -13.47 13.47 17.49
N GLY A 542 -12.44 13.50 16.66
CA GLY A 542 -11.10 13.94 17.01
C GLY A 542 -11.06 15.41 17.41
N GLU A 543 -11.84 16.26 16.76
CA GLU A 543 -11.97 17.67 17.14
C GLU A 543 -12.61 17.82 18.54
N LEU A 544 -13.64 17.02 18.85
CA LEU A 544 -14.25 17.03 20.19
C LEU A 544 -13.28 16.59 21.28
N PHE A 545 -12.48 15.55 21.03
CA PHE A 545 -11.47 15.08 21.99
C PHE A 545 -10.22 15.98 22.05
N GLY A 546 -9.88 16.67 20.96
CA GLY A 546 -8.78 17.62 20.89
C GLY A 546 -9.11 19.01 21.47
N ALA A 547 -10.37 19.26 21.82
CA ALA A 547 -10.79 20.55 22.37
C ALA A 547 -10.21 20.75 23.78
N GLY A 548 -9.54 21.90 24.01
CA GLY A 548 -8.98 22.24 25.32
C GLY A 548 -10.03 22.44 26.43
N LYS A 549 -11.30 22.65 26.06
CA LYS A 549 -12.45 22.73 26.98
C LYS A 549 -13.63 21.93 26.42
N ILE A 550 -14.24 21.13 27.29
CA ILE A 550 -15.36 20.25 26.93
C ILE A 550 -16.50 20.39 27.94
N ALA A 551 -17.75 20.36 27.49
CA ALA A 551 -18.90 20.09 28.35
C ALA A 551 -19.61 18.80 27.95
N PHE A 552 -20.07 18.04 28.93
CA PHE A 552 -20.92 16.87 28.75
C PHE A 552 -22.30 17.17 29.30
N ILE A 553 -23.31 17.16 28.43
CA ILE A 553 -24.70 17.40 28.80
C ILE A 553 -25.40 16.06 28.99
N VAL A 554 -25.64 15.72 30.25
CA VAL A 554 -26.20 14.45 30.71
C VAL A 554 -27.73 14.54 30.77
N PRO A 555 -28.48 13.55 30.25
CA PRO A 555 -29.94 13.56 30.25
C PRO A 555 -30.50 13.16 31.62
N GLY A 556 -31.82 13.19 31.78
CA GLY A 556 -32.49 12.78 33.03
C GLY A 556 -32.46 11.26 33.27
N SER A 557 -32.39 10.45 32.22
CA SER A 557 -32.32 8.99 32.31
C SER A 557 -30.88 8.46 32.32
N GLU A 558 -30.67 7.27 32.88
CA GLU A 558 -29.37 6.57 32.89
C GLU A 558 -28.15 7.41 33.34
N GLN A 559 -28.38 8.45 34.15
CA GLN A 559 -27.38 9.46 34.52
C GLN A 559 -26.05 8.87 34.99
N ARG A 560 -26.10 7.79 35.78
CA ARG A 560 -24.90 7.14 36.29
C ARG A 560 -23.98 6.62 35.18
N HIS A 561 -24.54 6.04 34.12
CA HIS A 561 -23.77 5.52 32.98
C HIS A 561 -23.18 6.66 32.16
N TRP A 562 -23.97 7.71 31.91
CA TRP A 562 -23.50 8.88 31.15
C TRP A 562 -22.45 9.70 31.90
N VAL A 563 -22.58 9.88 33.21
CA VAL A 563 -21.54 10.51 34.05
C VAL A 563 -20.25 9.70 34.00
N GLN A 564 -20.32 8.36 34.04
CA GLN A 564 -19.13 7.51 33.90
C GLN A 564 -18.41 7.73 32.56
N MET A 565 -19.16 7.83 31.45
CA MET A 565 -18.58 8.13 30.14
C MET A 565 -17.95 9.53 30.13
N ALA A 566 -18.66 10.55 30.64
CA ALA A 566 -18.17 11.92 30.72
C ALA A 566 -16.89 12.03 31.56
N GLU A 567 -16.82 11.36 32.72
CA GLU A 567 -15.63 11.30 33.57
C GLU A 567 -14.47 10.58 32.89
N SER A 568 -14.73 9.58 32.03
CA SER A 568 -13.68 8.89 31.28
C SER A 568 -13.12 9.76 30.16
N PHE A 569 -14.00 10.42 29.40
CA PHE A 569 -13.63 11.28 28.27
C PHE A 569 -13.07 12.63 28.72
N GLY A 570 -13.45 13.13 29.89
CA GLY A 570 -12.98 14.40 30.44
C GLY A 570 -11.65 14.35 31.19
N ARG A 571 -10.98 13.18 31.29
CA ARG A 571 -9.70 13.06 32.00
C ARG A 571 -8.61 13.85 31.27
N GLY A 572 -7.90 14.70 32.02
CA GLY A 572 -6.77 15.46 31.49
C GLY A 572 -7.15 16.73 30.71
N VAL A 573 -8.45 17.07 30.64
CA VAL A 573 -8.97 18.25 29.92
C VAL A 573 -9.84 19.09 30.87
N ASP A 574 -9.95 20.41 30.64
CA ASP A 574 -10.92 21.28 31.35
C ASP A 574 -12.34 20.89 30.94
N SER A 575 -12.91 19.93 31.68
CA SER A 575 -14.21 19.35 31.40
C SER A 575 -15.26 19.72 32.45
N GLN A 576 -16.50 19.92 31.99
CA GLN A 576 -17.65 20.22 32.83
C GLN A 576 -18.79 19.24 32.56
N ILE A 577 -19.37 18.65 33.60
CA ILE A 577 -20.59 17.85 33.50
C ILE A 577 -21.78 18.76 33.85
N LEU A 578 -22.75 18.83 32.94
CA LEU A 578 -23.97 19.62 33.08
C LEU A 578 -25.19 18.70 32.96
N TYR A 579 -26.19 18.89 33.81
CA TYR A 579 -27.43 18.15 33.73
C TYR A 579 -28.45 18.90 32.87
N ALA A 580 -29.06 18.21 31.92
CA ALA A 580 -29.90 18.83 30.90
C ALA A 580 -31.15 19.54 31.46
N ASP A 581 -31.61 19.16 32.66
CA ASP A 581 -32.73 19.77 33.37
C ASP A 581 -32.33 21.00 34.21
N GLU A 582 -31.04 21.27 34.36
CA GLU A 582 -30.50 22.40 35.14
C GLU A 582 -30.05 23.59 34.27
N ILE A 583 -30.01 23.42 32.94
CA ILE A 583 -29.52 24.44 31.99
C ILE A 583 -30.58 24.80 30.94
N TYR A 584 -30.56 26.06 30.48
CA TYR A 584 -31.49 26.56 29.44
C TYR A 584 -30.86 26.59 28.04
N SER A 585 -29.53 26.66 27.97
CA SER A 585 -28.75 26.70 26.73
C SER A 585 -27.44 25.94 26.94
N ILE A 586 -26.85 25.48 25.84
CA ILE A 586 -25.52 24.87 25.88
C ILE A 586 -24.44 25.96 26.08
N PRO A 587 -23.29 25.63 26.68
CA PRO A 587 -22.16 26.56 26.79
C PRO A 587 -21.64 27.00 25.42
N GLU A 588 -21.26 28.27 25.27
CA GLU A 588 -20.75 28.83 24.01
C GLU A 588 -19.21 28.94 23.96
N ASP A 589 -18.53 28.61 25.06
CA ASP A 589 -17.07 28.79 25.23
C ASP A 589 -16.26 27.48 25.13
N ARG A 590 -16.91 26.37 24.72
CA ARG A 590 -16.35 25.02 24.74
C ARG A 590 -17.10 24.08 23.80
N SER A 591 -16.42 23.03 23.35
CA SER A 591 -17.04 21.93 22.61
C SER A 591 -17.98 21.13 23.52
N VAL A 592 -19.06 20.58 22.97
CA VAL A 592 -20.14 20.00 23.77
C VAL A 592 -20.49 18.58 23.31
N TRP A 593 -20.53 17.63 24.24
CA TRP A 593 -21.12 16.31 24.03
C TRP A 593 -22.55 16.26 24.58
N ILE A 594 -23.52 15.98 23.71
CA ILE A 594 -24.90 15.70 24.05
C ILE A 594 -25.04 14.19 24.25
N LEU A 595 -25.35 13.76 25.47
CA LEU A 595 -25.44 12.34 25.81
C LEU A 595 -26.89 11.88 25.86
N GLY A 596 -27.18 10.72 25.28
CA GLY A 596 -28.51 10.10 25.29
C GLY A 596 -29.47 10.63 24.22
N ARG A 597 -30.48 9.81 23.91
CA ARG A 597 -31.52 10.13 22.92
C ARG A 597 -32.59 11.06 23.47
N ASP A 598 -32.87 10.94 24.77
CA ASP A 598 -33.86 11.70 25.52
C ASP A 598 -33.36 13.09 25.94
N ASN A 599 -32.17 13.49 25.46
CA ASN A 599 -31.59 14.78 25.77
C ASN A 599 -32.35 15.91 25.04
N PRO A 600 -32.83 16.95 25.74
CA PRO A 600 -33.60 18.03 25.13
C PRO A 600 -32.79 18.86 24.12
N PHE A 601 -31.45 18.82 24.19
CA PHE A 601 -30.57 19.55 23.26
C PHE A 601 -30.26 18.77 21.97
N LEU A 602 -30.84 17.58 21.77
CA LEU A 602 -30.63 16.79 20.55
C LEU A 602 -31.03 17.55 19.28
N GLU A 603 -32.06 18.41 19.33
CA GLU A 603 -32.47 19.21 18.15
C GLU A 603 -31.34 20.10 17.62
N LEU A 604 -30.48 20.63 18.49
CA LEU A 604 -29.32 21.43 18.06
C LEU A 604 -28.33 20.58 17.23
N VAL A 605 -28.13 19.32 17.62
CA VAL A 605 -27.27 18.41 16.86
C VAL A 605 -27.88 18.16 15.48
N LYS A 606 -29.20 17.93 15.40
CA LYS A 606 -29.89 17.70 14.13
C LYS A 606 -29.75 18.91 13.19
N GLU A 607 -29.92 20.12 13.72
CA GLU A 607 -29.73 21.36 12.96
C GLU A 607 -28.28 21.50 12.48
N SER A 608 -27.32 21.25 13.37
CA SER A 608 -25.88 21.30 13.07
C SER A 608 -25.39 20.24 12.09
N THR A 609 -26.14 19.15 11.88
CA THR A 609 -25.76 18.07 10.96
C THR A 609 -26.62 18.00 9.70
N ALA A 610 -27.72 18.74 9.62
CA ALA A 610 -28.64 18.71 8.49
C ALA A 610 -27.96 19.00 7.14
N LEU A 611 -26.98 19.92 7.12
CA LEU A 611 -26.26 20.28 5.90
C LEU A 611 -25.34 19.15 5.37
N TYR A 612 -25.05 18.14 6.18
CA TYR A 612 -24.27 16.97 5.80
C TYR A 612 -25.13 15.76 5.40
N GLY A 613 -26.45 15.95 5.24
CA GLY A 613 -27.37 14.89 4.83
C GLY A 613 -27.76 13.95 5.97
N PHE A 614 -27.80 14.45 7.21
CA PHE A 614 -28.35 13.74 8.34
C PHE A 614 -29.86 13.98 8.48
N GLU A 615 -30.62 12.90 8.69
CA GLU A 615 -32.04 12.96 9.01
C GLU A 615 -32.35 12.04 10.21
N SER A 616 -33.38 12.37 10.99
CA SER A 616 -33.78 11.56 12.16
C SER A 616 -35.27 11.22 12.14
N SER A 617 -35.61 10.04 12.64
CA SER A 617 -36.99 9.57 12.82
C SER A 617 -37.20 8.99 14.23
N ASP A 618 -38.43 8.53 14.52
CA ASP A 618 -38.74 7.86 15.78
C ASP A 618 -38.09 6.46 15.91
N ASN A 619 -37.70 5.84 14.80
CA ASN A 619 -37.18 4.47 14.79
C ASN A 619 -35.66 4.41 14.57
N GLY A 620 -35.05 5.47 14.05
CA GLY A 620 -33.64 5.50 13.69
C GLY A 620 -33.20 6.83 13.10
N VAL A 621 -32.04 6.82 12.45
CA VAL A 621 -31.46 7.95 11.73
C VAL A 621 -31.07 7.54 10.31
N SER A 622 -31.10 8.50 9.38
CA SER A 622 -30.52 8.36 8.06
C SER A 622 -29.21 9.15 8.03
N ILE A 623 -28.10 8.48 7.74
CA ILE A 623 -26.76 9.07 7.69
C ILE A 623 -26.19 8.88 6.29
N VAL A 624 -26.15 9.96 5.50
CA VAL A 624 -25.67 9.93 4.10
C VAL A 624 -26.39 8.84 3.29
N GLY A 625 -27.72 8.74 3.47
CA GLY A 625 -28.57 7.75 2.80
C GLY A 625 -28.54 6.33 3.39
N ASN A 626 -27.77 6.09 4.45
CA ASN A 626 -27.79 4.81 5.18
C ASN A 626 -28.76 4.89 6.36
N GLU A 627 -29.77 4.02 6.35
CA GLU A 627 -30.74 3.90 7.45
C GLU A 627 -30.15 3.09 8.61
N VAL A 628 -30.09 3.70 9.79
CA VAL A 628 -29.58 3.12 11.03
C VAL A 628 -30.69 3.15 12.08
N GLU A 629 -31.25 1.98 12.39
CA GLU A 629 -32.23 1.84 13.47
C GLU A 629 -31.60 2.12 14.83
N TYR A 630 -32.38 2.57 15.82
CA TYR A 630 -31.86 2.71 17.19
C TYR A 630 -31.72 1.36 17.91
N GLN A 631 -32.57 0.40 17.57
CA GLN A 631 -32.62 -0.87 18.28
C GLN A 631 -31.28 -1.63 18.20
N ASN A 632 -30.80 -2.11 19.35
CA ASN A 632 -29.57 -2.90 19.49
C ASN A 632 -28.32 -2.17 18.93
N ARG A 633 -28.33 -0.83 18.96
CA ARG A 633 -27.28 -0.02 18.34
C ARG A 633 -26.80 1.11 19.24
N SER A 634 -25.59 1.57 18.94
CA SER A 634 -25.02 2.81 19.47
C SER A 634 -24.63 3.71 18.31
N THR A 635 -25.01 4.99 18.35
CA THR A 635 -24.77 5.95 17.26
C THR A 635 -24.00 7.14 17.77
N VAL A 636 -23.00 7.58 17.01
CA VAL A 636 -22.25 8.79 17.31
C VAL A 636 -22.29 9.72 16.11
N LEU A 637 -22.53 11.01 16.36
CA LEU A 637 -22.52 12.06 15.35
C LEU A 637 -21.77 13.27 15.85
N THR A 638 -21.23 14.05 14.93
CA THR A 638 -20.58 15.33 15.21
C THR A 638 -21.13 16.39 14.27
N GLY A 639 -21.28 17.61 14.77
CA GLY A 639 -21.74 18.78 14.04
C GLY A 639 -20.95 20.01 14.46
N ARG A 640 -21.12 21.12 13.74
CA ARG A 640 -20.53 22.41 14.12
C ARG A 640 -21.34 23.01 15.26
N HIS A 641 -20.69 23.62 16.23
CA HIS A 641 -21.39 24.30 17.32
C HIS A 641 -22.20 25.48 16.74
N PRO A 642 -23.47 25.67 17.13
CA PRO A 642 -24.38 26.60 16.44
C PRO A 642 -24.02 28.09 16.62
N VAL A 643 -23.23 28.42 17.64
CA VAL A 643 -22.85 29.82 17.95
C VAL A 643 -21.41 30.16 17.54
N ASP A 644 -20.52 29.18 17.59
CA ASP A 644 -19.09 29.38 17.33
C ASP A 644 -18.59 28.29 16.38
N PRO A 645 -18.24 28.62 15.12
CA PRO A 645 -17.79 27.64 14.15
C PRO A 645 -16.45 26.99 14.51
N GLU A 646 -15.67 27.57 15.44
CA GLU A 646 -14.43 26.98 15.96
C GLU A 646 -14.65 25.86 16.97
N LEU A 647 -15.90 25.66 17.41
CA LEU A 647 -16.29 24.62 18.35
C LEU A 647 -17.12 23.53 17.66
N ALA A 648 -17.14 22.34 18.27
CA ALA A 648 -17.92 21.20 17.78
C ALA A 648 -18.99 20.78 18.80
N ILE A 649 -20.07 20.19 18.29
CA ILE A 649 -21.09 19.51 19.08
C ILE A 649 -21.12 18.03 18.69
N GLY A 650 -21.07 17.14 19.68
CA GLY A 650 -21.15 15.70 19.49
C GLY A 650 -22.43 15.15 20.08
N TRP A 651 -22.90 14.02 19.56
CA TRP A 651 -24.00 13.27 20.14
C TRP A 651 -23.65 11.80 20.27
N VAL A 652 -23.98 11.20 21.41
CA VAL A 652 -23.84 9.77 21.67
C VAL A 652 -25.19 9.17 22.06
N HIS A 653 -25.64 8.21 21.26
CA HIS A 653 -26.77 7.34 21.54
C HIS A 653 -26.27 5.93 21.87
N ILE A 654 -26.85 5.32 22.90
CA ILE A 654 -26.67 3.90 23.25
C ILE A 654 -28.05 3.35 23.61
N ASP A 655 -28.53 2.34 22.90
CA ASP A 655 -29.82 1.69 23.17
C ASP A 655 -29.77 0.83 24.45
N ASP A 656 -28.78 -0.06 24.54
CA ASP A 656 -28.52 -0.89 25.72
C ASP A 656 -27.21 -0.47 26.41
N MET A 657 -27.32 0.02 27.65
CA MET A 657 -26.20 0.49 28.47
C MET A 657 -25.15 -0.61 28.76
N VAL A 658 -25.44 -1.89 28.50
CA VAL A 658 -24.42 -2.96 28.51
C VAL A 658 -23.28 -2.64 27.52
N ALA A 659 -23.54 -1.94 26.43
CA ALA A 659 -22.52 -1.52 25.46
C ALA A 659 -21.62 -0.37 25.94
N MET A 660 -21.97 0.32 27.04
CA MET A 660 -21.27 1.51 27.53
C MET A 660 -19.76 1.32 27.73
N PRO A 661 -19.27 0.25 28.38
CA PRO A 661 -17.83 0.07 28.56
C PRO A 661 -17.08 -0.06 27.23
N GLY A 662 -17.63 -0.81 26.27
CA GLY A 662 -17.05 -0.96 24.94
C GLY A 662 -17.08 0.33 24.13
N MET A 663 -18.11 1.18 24.30
CA MET A 663 -18.17 2.50 23.69
C MET A 663 -17.12 3.46 24.27
N ILE A 664 -16.92 3.45 25.59
CA ILE A 664 -15.86 4.23 26.26
C ILE A 664 -14.47 3.82 25.74
N GLU A 665 -14.25 2.52 25.58
CA GLU A 665 -12.99 1.99 25.06
C GLU A 665 -12.77 2.35 23.59
N LYS A 666 -13.79 2.16 22.73
CA LYS A 666 -13.62 2.25 21.27
C LYS A 666 -13.64 3.67 20.73
N LEU A 667 -14.46 4.57 21.28
CA LEU A 667 -14.75 5.87 20.65
C LEU A 667 -13.52 6.76 20.40
N PRO A 668 -12.53 6.86 21.32
CA PRO A 668 -11.31 7.64 21.10
C PRO A 668 -10.48 7.21 19.87
N HIS A 669 -10.62 5.95 19.41
CA HIS A 669 -9.90 5.44 18.24
C HIS A 669 -10.49 5.90 16.89
N TYR A 670 -11.66 6.55 16.89
CA TYR A 670 -12.36 7.00 15.69
C TYR A 670 -12.22 8.50 15.43
N GLY A 671 -11.14 9.13 15.88
CA GLY A 671 -10.95 10.59 15.80
C GLY A 671 -11.12 11.19 14.39
N ARG A 672 -10.83 10.45 13.32
CA ARG A 672 -11.01 10.94 11.93
C ARG A 672 -12.46 10.93 11.45
N ARG A 673 -13.37 10.25 12.16
CA ARG A 673 -14.76 10.04 11.74
C ARG A 673 -15.65 11.15 12.28
N SER A 674 -16.66 11.51 11.48
CA SER A 674 -17.71 12.43 11.88
C SER A 674 -18.96 11.73 12.38
N TYR A 675 -19.19 10.49 11.92
CA TYR A 675 -20.32 9.66 12.32
C TYR A 675 -19.94 8.19 12.45
N LEU A 676 -20.61 7.48 13.36
CA LEU A 676 -20.43 6.06 13.63
C LEU A 676 -21.76 5.39 13.96
N SER A 677 -21.88 4.12 13.60
CA SER A 677 -22.83 3.18 14.19
C SER A 677 -22.10 1.93 14.67
N PHE A 678 -22.56 1.39 15.78
CA PHE A 678 -22.14 0.11 16.33
C PHE A 678 -23.36 -0.77 16.61
N VAL A 679 -23.22 -2.08 16.40
CA VAL A 679 -24.25 -3.09 16.67
C VAL A 679 -23.85 -3.93 17.89
N GLY A 680 -24.84 -4.25 18.72
CA GLY A 680 -24.72 -5.23 19.80
C GLY A 680 -24.19 -4.67 21.11
N SER A 681 -24.28 -5.50 22.16
CA SER A 681 -23.77 -5.21 23.50
C SER A 681 -22.24 -5.17 23.58
N GLU A 682 -21.56 -5.82 22.64
CA GLU A 682 -20.12 -5.66 22.39
C GLU A 682 -19.98 -4.84 21.11
N PRO A 683 -19.94 -3.49 21.21
CA PRO A 683 -20.24 -2.59 20.11
C PRO A 683 -19.30 -2.83 18.92
N THR A 684 -19.82 -3.38 17.83
CA THR A 684 -19.06 -3.68 16.61
C THR A 684 -19.40 -2.64 15.55
N ASN A 685 -18.40 -1.95 15.01
CA ASN A 685 -18.65 -0.87 14.03
C ASN A 685 -19.23 -1.45 12.75
N ASP A 686 -20.37 -0.92 12.32
CA ASP A 686 -21.05 -1.34 11.10
C ASP A 686 -21.32 -0.19 10.12
N LEU A 687 -21.17 1.05 10.58
CA LEU A 687 -21.11 2.24 9.74
C LEU A 687 -20.08 3.21 10.33
N SER A 688 -19.22 3.76 9.49
CA SER A 688 -18.37 4.89 9.86
C SER A 688 -18.06 5.75 8.64
N GLY A 689 -17.85 7.04 8.87
CA GLY A 689 -17.45 7.96 7.80
C GLY A 689 -17.22 9.36 8.31
N SER A 690 -16.87 10.25 7.40
CA SER A 690 -16.60 11.66 7.67
C SER A 690 -17.47 12.50 6.75
N TRP A 691 -17.97 13.63 7.23
CA TRP A 691 -18.79 14.49 6.39
C TRP A 691 -17.99 15.05 5.21
N SER A 692 -18.65 15.27 4.07
CA SER A 692 -18.09 16.12 3.03
C SER A 692 -18.30 17.59 3.38
N THR A 693 -17.36 18.44 2.98
CA THR A 693 -17.45 19.89 3.18
C THR A 693 -18.12 20.53 1.96
N PRO A 694 -19.37 21.03 2.09
CA PRO A 694 -20.10 21.55 0.93
C PRO A 694 -19.61 22.93 0.46
N ASN A 695 -18.91 23.65 1.33
CA ASN A 695 -18.40 25.00 1.07
C ASN A 695 -16.92 25.08 1.44
N SER A 696 -16.18 26.00 0.81
CA SER A 696 -14.84 26.37 1.21
C SER A 696 -14.62 27.87 0.96
N PRO A 697 -14.03 28.63 1.90
CA PRO A 697 -13.64 30.03 1.67
C PRO A 697 -12.52 30.17 0.64
N MET A 698 -11.82 29.08 0.32
CA MET A 698 -10.82 29.01 -0.75
C MET A 698 -11.45 28.76 -2.12
N GLN A 699 -12.78 28.67 -2.20
CA GLN A 699 -13.54 28.63 -3.43
C GLN A 699 -14.27 29.95 -3.64
N TRP A 700 -14.17 30.49 -4.85
CA TRP A 700 -14.99 31.59 -5.30
C TRP A 700 -15.80 31.17 -6.53
N GLU A 701 -17.12 31.23 -6.41
CA GLU A 701 -18.03 31.07 -7.54
C GLU A 701 -18.50 32.43 -8.03
N LYS A 702 -18.50 32.64 -9.35
CA LYS A 702 -19.01 33.88 -9.92
C LYS A 702 -20.50 33.98 -9.65
N PRO A 703 -20.99 35.05 -8.97
CA PRO A 703 -22.39 35.15 -8.55
C PRO A 703 -23.43 35.07 -9.67
N SER A 704 -23.02 35.33 -10.92
CA SER A 704 -23.89 35.31 -12.11
C SER A 704 -23.83 34.01 -12.91
N ILE A 705 -23.19 32.95 -12.42
CA ILE A 705 -23.04 31.69 -13.15
C ILE A 705 -24.40 30.99 -13.34
N MET A 706 -24.61 30.37 -14.50
CA MET A 706 -25.73 29.48 -14.78
C MET A 706 -25.18 28.05 -14.97
N GLY A 707 -25.26 27.22 -13.93
CA GLY A 707 -24.71 25.86 -13.92
C GLY A 707 -23.83 25.59 -12.70
N ARG A 708 -23.38 24.34 -12.54
CA ARG A 708 -22.46 23.89 -11.49
C ARG A 708 -21.05 23.79 -12.07
N ILE A 709 -20.04 24.17 -11.29
CA ILE A 709 -18.62 23.96 -11.62
C ILE A 709 -18.26 22.53 -11.22
N ASP A 710 -17.59 21.81 -12.11
CA ASP A 710 -16.98 20.53 -11.78
C ASP A 710 -15.61 20.77 -11.13
N TRP A 711 -15.61 20.92 -9.80
CA TRP A 711 -14.39 21.16 -9.02
C TRP A 711 -13.41 19.99 -9.02
N GLU A 712 -13.86 18.81 -9.45
CA GLU A 712 -13.06 17.57 -9.51
C GLU A 712 -12.33 17.42 -10.85
N ALA A 713 -12.60 18.27 -11.84
CA ALA A 713 -11.95 18.28 -13.16
C ALA A 713 -10.48 18.75 -13.14
N LEU A 714 -9.79 18.56 -12.02
CA LEU A 714 -8.38 18.90 -11.84
C LEU A 714 -7.49 17.92 -12.62
N PRO A 715 -6.41 18.39 -13.28
CA PRO A 715 -5.43 17.52 -13.89
C PRO A 715 -4.83 16.53 -12.88
N GLN A 716 -4.61 15.28 -13.30
CA GLN A 716 -3.91 14.30 -12.47
C GLN A 716 -2.42 14.64 -12.37
N VAL A 717 -1.89 14.62 -11.15
CA VAL A 717 -0.46 14.82 -10.89
C VAL A 717 0.22 13.46 -10.82
N PRO A 718 1.25 13.18 -11.64
CA PRO A 718 2.02 11.95 -11.54
C PRO A 718 2.67 11.80 -10.16
N PRO A 719 2.70 10.59 -9.59
CA PRO A 719 3.39 10.37 -8.32
C PRO A 719 4.90 10.48 -8.47
N LEU A 720 5.60 10.81 -7.38
CA LEU A 720 7.07 10.93 -7.35
C LEU A 720 7.76 9.62 -7.79
N ALA A 721 7.13 8.49 -7.45
CA ALA A 721 7.58 7.16 -7.80
C ALA A 721 6.37 6.22 -7.91
N THR A 722 6.59 5.04 -8.49
CA THR A 722 5.59 3.97 -8.54
C THR A 722 6.17 2.70 -7.96
N LEU A 723 5.41 2.02 -7.12
CA LEU A 723 5.80 0.73 -6.58
C LEU A 723 5.96 -0.28 -7.72
N PRO A 724 7.13 -0.92 -7.92
CA PRO A 724 7.31 -1.90 -8.98
C PRO A 724 6.24 -2.99 -8.88
N PRO A 725 5.63 -3.44 -9.99
CA PRO A 725 4.62 -4.50 -9.93
C PRO A 725 5.24 -5.80 -9.41
N LYS A 726 4.48 -6.59 -8.65
CA LYS A 726 4.95 -7.88 -8.10
C LYS A 726 5.28 -8.88 -9.21
N TYR A 727 4.52 -8.83 -10.30
CA TYR A 727 4.78 -9.53 -11.56
C TYR A 727 5.31 -8.53 -12.58
N LEU A 728 6.57 -8.69 -13.00
CA LEU A 728 7.20 -7.71 -13.89
C LEU A 728 6.65 -7.84 -15.33
N PRO A 729 6.11 -6.75 -15.92
CA PRO A 729 5.63 -6.73 -17.30
C PRO A 729 6.63 -7.28 -18.31
N GLU A 730 7.93 -7.03 -18.11
CA GLU A 730 8.98 -7.50 -18.99
C GLU A 730 9.15 -9.03 -18.95
N GLN A 731 8.91 -9.66 -17.79
CA GLN A 731 8.97 -11.12 -17.65
C GLN A 731 7.80 -11.79 -18.37
N LEU A 732 6.59 -11.24 -18.20
CA LEU A 732 5.38 -11.68 -18.91
C LEU A 732 5.56 -11.53 -20.42
N LEU A 733 6.00 -10.36 -20.89
CA LEU A 733 6.24 -10.09 -22.30
C LEU A 733 7.30 -11.01 -22.91
N ARG A 734 8.33 -11.38 -22.15
CA ARG A 734 9.36 -12.33 -22.60
C ARG A 734 8.77 -13.70 -22.91
N HIS A 735 7.86 -14.21 -22.07
CA HIS A 735 7.17 -15.48 -22.33
C HIS A 735 6.26 -15.38 -23.56
N ALA A 736 5.46 -14.33 -23.66
CA ALA A 736 4.60 -14.08 -24.81
C ALA A 736 5.41 -13.96 -26.11
N THR A 737 6.55 -13.27 -26.08
CA THR A 737 7.46 -13.10 -27.22
C THR A 737 7.98 -14.45 -27.72
N GLN A 738 8.38 -15.34 -26.81
CA GLN A 738 8.86 -16.66 -27.20
C GLN A 738 7.73 -17.50 -27.83
N LEU A 739 6.56 -17.50 -27.21
CA LEU A 739 5.41 -18.31 -27.65
C LEU A 739 4.86 -17.85 -28.99
N THR A 740 4.86 -16.54 -29.28
CA THR A 740 4.37 -15.93 -30.53
C THR A 740 5.42 -15.85 -31.64
N SER A 741 6.67 -16.25 -31.38
CA SER A 741 7.72 -16.22 -32.38
C SER A 741 7.35 -17.03 -33.63
N SER A 742 7.83 -16.64 -34.81
CA SER A 742 7.60 -17.38 -36.05
C SER A 742 8.10 -18.84 -35.98
N GLU A 743 9.08 -19.11 -35.13
CA GLU A 743 9.54 -20.48 -34.85
C GLU A 743 8.47 -21.33 -34.16
N MET A 744 7.47 -20.75 -33.50
CA MET A 744 6.37 -21.50 -32.90
C MET A 744 5.23 -21.82 -33.87
N GLU A 745 5.33 -21.43 -35.15
CA GLU A 745 4.40 -21.80 -36.24
C GLU A 745 2.90 -21.61 -35.87
N GLY A 746 2.59 -20.61 -35.03
CA GLY A 746 1.23 -20.32 -34.56
C GLY A 746 0.60 -21.41 -33.69
N ARG A 747 1.39 -22.42 -33.26
CA ARG A 747 1.04 -23.44 -32.26
C ARG A 747 -0.23 -24.25 -32.57
N ALA A 748 -0.56 -24.46 -33.85
CA ALA A 748 -1.65 -25.34 -34.24
C ALA A 748 -1.47 -26.78 -33.73
N ALA A 749 -2.57 -27.43 -33.41
CA ALA A 749 -2.59 -28.84 -33.03
C ALA A 749 -1.89 -29.71 -34.10
N GLY A 750 -0.94 -30.55 -33.68
CA GLY A 750 -0.15 -31.41 -34.58
C GLY A 750 1.00 -30.73 -35.32
N SER A 751 1.23 -29.43 -35.13
CA SER A 751 2.38 -28.71 -35.71
C SER A 751 3.70 -29.03 -35.01
N LYS A 752 4.84 -28.68 -35.62
CA LYS A 752 6.13 -28.72 -34.89
C LYS A 752 6.25 -27.56 -33.89
N GLY A 753 5.54 -26.46 -34.17
CA GLY A 753 5.41 -25.31 -33.30
C GLY A 753 4.87 -25.65 -31.92
N ILE A 754 3.75 -26.37 -31.85
CA ILE A 754 3.15 -26.77 -30.57
C ILE A 754 4.07 -27.69 -29.75
N GLU A 755 4.83 -28.59 -30.40
CA GLU A 755 5.85 -29.40 -29.68
C GLU A 755 6.97 -28.53 -29.08
N ARG A 756 7.41 -27.49 -29.78
CA ARG A 756 8.43 -26.55 -29.28
C ARG A 756 7.88 -25.73 -28.11
N ALA A 757 6.63 -25.28 -28.20
CA ALA A 757 5.95 -24.60 -27.11
C ALA A 757 5.83 -25.51 -25.87
N ALA A 758 5.44 -26.77 -26.04
CA ALA A 758 5.35 -27.74 -24.94
C ALA A 758 6.69 -27.96 -24.23
N ARG A 759 7.80 -28.08 -24.99
CA ARG A 759 9.15 -28.19 -24.41
C ARG A 759 9.54 -26.92 -23.65
N TYR A 760 9.29 -25.75 -24.24
CA TYR A 760 9.58 -24.47 -23.59
C TYR A 760 8.83 -24.32 -22.26
N ILE A 761 7.53 -24.62 -22.23
CA ILE A 761 6.70 -24.54 -21.02
C ILE A 761 7.20 -25.55 -19.96
N ALA A 762 7.54 -26.78 -20.36
CA ALA A 762 8.09 -27.78 -19.45
C ALA A 762 9.42 -27.30 -18.82
N ASP A 763 10.30 -26.68 -19.61
CA ASP A 763 11.53 -26.08 -19.11
C ASP A 763 11.25 -24.93 -18.12
N GLN A 764 10.23 -24.10 -18.39
CA GLN A 764 9.82 -23.04 -17.46
C GLN A 764 9.24 -23.60 -16.15
N PHE A 765 8.40 -24.64 -16.20
CA PHE A 765 7.88 -25.33 -15.01
C PHE A 765 9.00 -25.96 -14.18
N GLN A 766 9.99 -26.56 -14.83
CA GLN A 766 11.16 -27.08 -14.14
C GLN A 766 11.97 -25.95 -13.47
N ASN A 767 12.23 -24.84 -14.17
CA ASN A 767 12.95 -23.69 -13.64
C ASN A 767 12.19 -22.96 -12.51
N ALA A 768 10.86 -23.05 -12.52
CA ALA A 768 9.99 -22.58 -11.44
C ALA A 768 10.13 -23.42 -10.16
N GLY A 769 10.67 -24.64 -10.25
CA GLY A 769 10.81 -25.56 -9.12
C GLY A 769 9.60 -26.47 -8.91
N LEU A 770 8.71 -26.58 -9.90
CA LEU A 770 7.60 -27.54 -9.86
C LEU A 770 8.13 -28.99 -9.88
N GLN A 771 7.30 -29.94 -9.48
CA GLN A 771 7.56 -31.37 -9.63
C GLN A 771 6.83 -31.93 -10.86
N PRO A 772 7.43 -32.86 -11.61
CA PRO A 772 6.75 -33.49 -12.75
C PRO A 772 5.63 -34.42 -12.28
N ALA A 773 4.46 -34.34 -12.92
CA ALA A 773 3.33 -35.21 -12.57
C ALA A 773 3.57 -36.65 -13.06
N GLY A 774 3.60 -37.63 -12.15
CA GLY A 774 3.82 -39.03 -12.55
C GLY A 774 5.20 -39.29 -13.18
N GLY A 775 6.19 -38.42 -12.94
CA GLY A 775 7.58 -38.60 -13.39
C GLY A 775 7.93 -37.95 -14.73
N SER A 776 6.98 -37.28 -15.40
CA SER A 776 7.22 -36.47 -16.62
C SER A 776 6.43 -35.16 -16.54
N TYR A 777 6.95 -34.07 -17.10
CA TYR A 777 6.12 -32.87 -17.36
C TYR A 777 5.27 -33.03 -18.61
N ILE A 778 5.72 -33.84 -19.56
CA ILE A 778 5.11 -34.01 -20.87
C ILE A 778 4.23 -35.26 -20.87
N HIS A 779 2.93 -35.08 -21.14
CA HIS A 779 1.93 -36.13 -21.20
C HIS A 779 1.35 -36.22 -22.61
N ARG A 780 1.72 -37.27 -23.35
CA ARG A 780 1.30 -37.48 -24.74
C ARG A 780 0.16 -38.48 -24.85
N TRP A 781 -0.76 -38.23 -25.77
CA TRP A 781 -1.75 -39.21 -26.20
C TRP A 781 -2.05 -39.06 -27.70
N GLN A 782 -2.75 -40.05 -28.25
CA GLN A 782 -3.26 -40.01 -29.61
C GLN A 782 -4.76 -39.76 -29.60
N ASP A 783 -5.21 -38.89 -30.49
CA ASP A 783 -6.62 -38.63 -30.75
C ASP A 783 -6.86 -38.48 -32.26
N SER A 784 -8.12 -38.36 -32.65
CA SER A 784 -8.51 -38.21 -34.06
C SER A 784 -9.55 -37.11 -34.22
N ILE A 785 -9.24 -36.11 -35.04
CA ILE A 785 -10.20 -35.13 -35.55
C ILE A 785 -10.43 -35.36 -37.05
N PRO A 786 -11.58 -34.95 -37.64
CA PRO A 786 -11.89 -35.23 -39.04
C PRO A 786 -10.79 -34.81 -40.03
N SER A 787 -10.06 -33.74 -39.73
CA SER A 787 -8.96 -33.22 -40.53
C SER A 787 -7.63 -33.98 -40.34
N PHE A 788 -7.43 -34.62 -39.18
CA PHE A 788 -6.19 -35.30 -38.78
C PHE A 788 -6.50 -36.60 -38.03
N PRO A 789 -6.52 -37.76 -38.73
CA PRO A 789 -6.95 -39.04 -38.14
C PRO A 789 -5.94 -39.65 -37.14
N ASP A 790 -4.68 -39.20 -37.14
CA ASP A 790 -3.61 -39.66 -36.24
C ASP A 790 -2.92 -38.43 -35.58
N LEU A 791 -3.64 -37.71 -34.72
CA LEU A 791 -3.15 -36.50 -34.06
C LEU A 791 -2.47 -36.85 -32.73
N GLU A 792 -1.17 -36.59 -32.60
CA GLU A 792 -0.47 -36.64 -31.31
C GLU A 792 -0.63 -35.30 -30.58
N LEU A 793 -1.20 -35.33 -29.38
CA LEU A 793 -1.40 -34.15 -28.53
C LEU A 793 -0.58 -34.27 -27.25
N THR A 794 -0.27 -33.12 -26.65
CA THR A 794 0.58 -33.05 -25.47
C THR A 794 0.03 -32.06 -24.45
N ASN A 795 -0.16 -32.49 -23.20
CA ASN A 795 -0.36 -31.58 -22.08
C ASN A 795 0.96 -31.46 -21.32
N VAL A 796 1.21 -30.27 -20.76
CA VAL A 796 2.37 -30.01 -19.89
C VAL A 796 1.88 -29.81 -18.46
N VAL A 797 2.37 -30.61 -17.51
CA VAL A 797 1.85 -30.66 -16.14
C VAL A 797 2.97 -30.57 -15.10
N GLY A 798 2.88 -29.59 -14.21
CA GLY A 798 3.76 -29.43 -13.05
C GLY A 798 2.97 -29.33 -11.74
N ILE A 799 3.59 -29.73 -10.62
CA ILE A 799 2.92 -29.84 -9.31
C ILE A 799 3.72 -29.10 -8.23
N ILE A 800 3.02 -28.33 -7.40
CA ILE A 800 3.49 -27.93 -6.06
C ILE A 800 2.85 -28.89 -5.04
N PRO A 801 3.62 -29.63 -4.23
CA PRO A 801 3.06 -30.54 -3.23
C PRO A 801 2.41 -29.77 -2.07
N GLY A 802 1.33 -30.34 -1.51
CA GLY A 802 0.70 -29.83 -0.29
C GLY A 802 1.31 -30.42 0.98
N VAL A 803 1.31 -29.66 2.08
CA VAL A 803 1.84 -30.14 3.37
C VAL A 803 0.83 -30.91 4.22
N ASN A 804 -0.47 -30.71 3.99
CA ASN A 804 -1.51 -31.39 4.74
C ASN A 804 -1.80 -32.78 4.15
N LYS A 805 -1.47 -33.83 4.91
CA LYS A 805 -1.68 -35.22 4.52
C LYS A 805 -3.16 -35.58 4.28
N GLU A 806 -4.10 -34.90 4.92
CA GLU A 806 -5.54 -35.13 4.74
C GLU A 806 -6.05 -34.55 3.41
N LEU A 807 -5.36 -33.54 2.88
CA LEU A 807 -5.68 -32.87 1.63
C LEU A 807 -4.79 -33.30 0.47
N SER A 808 -3.82 -34.20 0.70
CA SER A 808 -2.80 -34.57 -0.28
C SER A 808 -3.35 -35.26 -1.52
N SER A 809 -4.58 -35.80 -1.48
CA SER A 809 -5.26 -36.39 -2.64
C SER A 809 -6.25 -35.44 -3.33
N ARG A 810 -6.34 -34.18 -2.88
CA ARG A 810 -7.34 -33.20 -3.34
C ARG A 810 -6.71 -31.95 -3.95
N PRO A 811 -6.03 -32.08 -5.10
CA PRO A 811 -5.34 -30.97 -5.70
C PRO A 811 -6.31 -29.94 -6.29
N MET A 812 -5.90 -28.67 -6.31
CA MET A 812 -6.53 -27.66 -7.18
C MET A 812 -5.74 -27.54 -8.48
N VAL A 813 -6.41 -27.12 -9.56
CA VAL A 813 -5.83 -27.04 -10.91
C VAL A 813 -5.82 -25.60 -11.40
N ILE A 814 -4.69 -25.14 -11.93
CA ILE A 814 -4.56 -23.87 -12.64
C ILE A 814 -4.19 -24.18 -14.09
N GLY A 815 -5.00 -23.70 -15.02
CA GLY A 815 -4.94 -24.08 -16.42
C GLY A 815 -4.83 -22.89 -17.37
N ALA A 816 -4.19 -23.12 -18.51
CA ALA A 816 -4.28 -22.28 -19.72
C ALA A 816 -4.05 -23.18 -20.94
N HIS A 817 -4.73 -22.98 -22.06
CA HIS A 817 -4.33 -23.65 -23.29
C HIS A 817 -3.13 -22.93 -23.93
N TYR A 818 -2.33 -23.68 -24.70
CA TYR A 818 -1.14 -23.12 -25.36
C TYR A 818 -1.13 -23.31 -26.87
N ASP A 819 -2.15 -23.97 -27.44
CA ASP A 819 -2.41 -24.00 -28.87
C ASP A 819 -3.11 -22.72 -29.37
N HIS A 820 -3.04 -22.51 -30.68
CA HIS A 820 -3.79 -21.50 -31.42
C HIS A 820 -3.98 -21.98 -32.88
N LEU A 821 -4.35 -21.10 -33.82
CA LEU A 821 -4.77 -21.46 -35.17
C LEU A 821 -3.65 -21.80 -36.18
N GLY A 822 -2.38 -21.51 -35.88
CA GLY A 822 -1.26 -21.87 -36.76
C GLY A 822 -1.02 -20.91 -37.94
N VAL A 823 -0.89 -21.47 -39.15
CA VAL A 823 -0.62 -20.72 -40.38
C VAL A 823 -1.72 -21.04 -41.38
N SER A 824 -2.35 -20.01 -41.97
CA SER A 824 -3.40 -20.21 -42.98
C SER A 824 -2.87 -20.81 -44.28
N GLU A 825 -3.78 -21.25 -45.14
CA GLU A 825 -3.45 -21.74 -46.49
C GLU A 825 -2.71 -20.68 -47.34
N ASP A 826 -3.00 -19.39 -47.12
CA ASP A 826 -2.37 -18.25 -47.79
C ASP A 826 -1.01 -17.85 -47.17
N GLY A 827 -0.59 -18.53 -46.10
CA GLY A 827 0.70 -18.35 -45.44
C GLY A 827 0.73 -17.26 -44.37
N GLU A 828 -0.43 -16.76 -43.93
CA GLU A 828 -0.51 -15.80 -42.83
C GLU A 828 -0.37 -16.50 -41.48
N LEU A 829 0.43 -15.92 -40.58
CA LEU A 829 0.70 -16.48 -39.26
C LEU A 829 -0.29 -15.94 -38.23
N TYR A 830 -0.99 -16.85 -37.57
CA TYR A 830 -1.82 -16.55 -36.40
C TYR A 830 -0.93 -16.68 -35.17
N SER A 831 -0.45 -15.53 -34.68
CA SER A 831 0.54 -15.51 -33.60
C SER A 831 -0.07 -15.88 -32.26
N GLY A 832 -1.34 -15.55 -32.03
CA GLY A 832 -2.08 -15.87 -30.81
C GLY A 832 -1.44 -15.23 -29.59
N ALA A 833 -1.24 -13.92 -29.63
CA ALA A 833 -0.56 -13.18 -28.58
C ALA A 833 -1.44 -13.07 -27.33
N ASP A 834 -2.67 -12.57 -27.49
CA ASP A 834 -3.67 -12.63 -26.43
C ASP A 834 -4.17 -14.06 -26.25
N ASP A 835 -4.45 -14.77 -27.36
CA ASP A 835 -5.05 -16.10 -27.39
C ASP A 835 -4.06 -17.19 -27.86
N ASN A 836 -3.36 -17.91 -26.99
CA ASN A 836 -3.34 -17.73 -25.55
C ASN A 836 -1.91 -17.69 -24.99
N ALA A 837 -0.98 -17.04 -25.73
CA ALA A 837 0.36 -16.80 -25.21
C ALA A 837 0.32 -15.95 -23.93
N SER A 838 -0.68 -15.07 -23.78
CA SER A 838 -0.89 -14.27 -22.57
C SER A 838 -1.20 -15.13 -21.33
N GLY A 839 -2.16 -16.06 -21.41
CA GLY A 839 -2.55 -16.95 -20.32
C GLY A 839 -1.44 -17.88 -19.89
N VAL A 840 -0.70 -18.44 -20.85
CA VAL A 840 0.48 -19.27 -20.55
C VAL A 840 1.60 -18.45 -19.88
N SER A 841 1.79 -17.19 -20.27
CA SER A 841 2.77 -16.31 -19.65
C SER A 841 2.44 -16.02 -18.19
N VAL A 842 1.17 -15.72 -17.90
CA VAL A 842 0.66 -15.55 -16.53
C VAL A 842 0.81 -16.86 -15.72
N LEU A 843 0.42 -18.00 -16.31
CA LEU A 843 0.54 -19.33 -15.69
C LEU A 843 1.98 -19.63 -15.24
N ILE A 844 2.97 -19.37 -16.11
CA ILE A 844 4.39 -19.61 -15.83
C ILE A 844 4.89 -18.74 -14.69
N GLU A 845 4.64 -17.43 -14.74
CA GLU A 845 5.17 -16.50 -13.73
C GLU A 845 4.47 -16.67 -12.38
N VAL A 846 3.16 -16.95 -12.34
CA VAL A 846 2.46 -17.30 -11.09
C VAL A 846 3.01 -18.61 -10.52
N ALA A 847 3.20 -19.66 -11.33
CA ALA A 847 3.77 -20.92 -10.85
C ALA A 847 5.16 -20.73 -10.21
N LYS A 848 6.02 -19.94 -10.85
CA LYS A 848 7.36 -19.60 -10.38
C LYS A 848 7.36 -18.83 -9.07
N LYS A 849 6.44 -17.87 -8.90
CA LYS A 849 6.32 -17.08 -7.66
C LYS A 849 5.75 -17.94 -6.52
N VAL A 850 4.64 -18.63 -6.76
CA VAL A 850 3.94 -19.48 -5.78
C VAL A 850 4.84 -20.62 -5.29
N ALA A 851 5.58 -21.30 -6.18
CA ALA A 851 6.48 -22.39 -5.80
C ALA A 851 7.62 -21.97 -4.86
N ARG A 852 8.00 -20.68 -4.87
CA ARG A 852 9.04 -20.12 -4.00
C ARG A 852 8.48 -19.54 -2.71
N ALA A 853 7.34 -18.86 -2.81
CA ALA A 853 6.82 -18.01 -1.74
C ALA A 853 5.65 -18.64 -0.95
N PHE A 854 5.08 -19.74 -1.40
CA PHE A 854 3.87 -20.30 -0.80
C PHE A 854 4.00 -21.80 -0.53
N THR A 855 3.66 -22.20 0.69
CA THR A 855 3.53 -23.58 1.13
C THR A 855 2.04 -23.92 1.26
N PRO A 856 1.43 -24.56 0.25
CA PRO A 856 -0.01 -24.81 0.26
C PRO A 856 -0.38 -26.00 1.16
N GLN A 857 -1.60 -25.97 1.71
CA GLN A 857 -2.14 -27.11 2.48
C GLN A 857 -2.42 -28.31 1.57
N ARG A 858 -2.91 -28.07 0.36
CA ARG A 858 -3.21 -29.09 -0.67
C ARG A 858 -2.28 -28.97 -1.88
N PRO A 859 -2.11 -30.00 -2.71
CA PRO A 859 -1.31 -29.87 -3.92
C PRO A 859 -1.93 -28.88 -4.92
N ILE A 860 -1.09 -28.19 -5.68
CA ILE A 860 -1.50 -27.30 -6.78
C ILE A 860 -0.93 -27.88 -8.07
N ILE A 861 -1.78 -28.13 -9.06
CA ILE A 861 -1.39 -28.61 -10.39
C ILE A 861 -1.46 -27.43 -11.35
N PHE A 862 -0.34 -27.12 -12.00
CA PHE A 862 -0.29 -26.20 -13.13
C PHE A 862 -0.31 -27.00 -14.44
N VAL A 863 -1.23 -26.66 -15.35
CA VAL A 863 -1.43 -27.40 -16.61
C VAL A 863 -1.47 -26.45 -17.80
N ALA A 864 -0.67 -26.72 -18.82
CA ALA A 864 -0.85 -26.14 -20.15
C ALA A 864 -1.56 -27.16 -21.05
N PHE A 865 -2.77 -26.83 -21.50
CA PHE A 865 -3.62 -27.71 -22.33
C PHE A 865 -3.36 -27.54 -23.83
N SER A 866 -3.44 -28.64 -24.57
CA SER A 866 -3.36 -28.64 -26.03
C SER A 866 -4.70 -29.00 -26.66
N GLY A 867 -5.04 -28.37 -27.78
CA GLY A 867 -6.21 -28.71 -28.59
C GLY A 867 -7.51 -28.12 -28.05
N GLU A 868 -7.44 -26.98 -27.37
CA GLU A 868 -8.63 -26.20 -26.96
C GLU A 868 -9.40 -25.79 -28.21
N GLU A 869 -8.70 -25.21 -29.18
CA GLU A 869 -9.22 -24.68 -30.45
C GLU A 869 -9.86 -25.78 -31.32
N SER A 870 -9.49 -27.03 -31.05
CA SER A 870 -9.97 -28.24 -31.71
C SER A 870 -11.07 -28.97 -30.91
N GLY A 871 -11.63 -28.32 -29.88
CA GLY A 871 -12.74 -28.85 -29.08
C GLY A 871 -12.34 -29.40 -27.72
N LEU A 872 -11.53 -28.66 -26.95
CA LEU A 872 -11.16 -28.98 -25.55
C LEU A 872 -10.44 -30.33 -25.36
N LEU A 873 -9.76 -30.83 -26.40
CA LEU A 873 -9.20 -32.19 -26.40
C LEU A 873 -8.24 -32.43 -25.23
N GLY A 874 -7.43 -31.44 -24.88
CA GLY A 874 -6.45 -31.51 -23.80
C GLY A 874 -7.08 -31.55 -22.41
N SER A 875 -8.04 -30.68 -22.12
CA SER A 875 -8.71 -30.66 -20.81
C SER A 875 -9.63 -31.86 -20.63
N GLU A 876 -10.32 -32.31 -21.68
CA GLU A 876 -11.10 -33.56 -21.65
C GLU A 876 -10.20 -34.78 -21.37
N HIS A 877 -9.04 -34.86 -22.03
CA HIS A 877 -8.08 -35.92 -21.77
C HIS A 877 -7.54 -35.87 -20.34
N PHE A 878 -7.24 -34.67 -19.83
CA PHE A 878 -6.73 -34.47 -18.48
C PHE A 878 -7.73 -34.95 -17.42
N VAL A 879 -9.00 -34.55 -17.50
CA VAL A 879 -10.00 -34.98 -16.51
C VAL A 879 -10.29 -36.48 -16.60
N ALA A 880 -10.12 -37.09 -17.77
CA ALA A 880 -10.22 -38.55 -17.93
C ALA A 880 -8.98 -39.30 -17.38
N ASN A 881 -7.80 -38.67 -17.39
CA ASN A 881 -6.51 -39.29 -17.10
C ASN A 881 -5.60 -38.41 -16.22
N VAL A 882 -6.11 -37.96 -15.06
CA VAL A 882 -5.37 -37.05 -14.17
C VAL A 882 -4.02 -37.67 -13.77
N PRO A 883 -2.87 -37.03 -14.08
CA PRO A 883 -1.55 -37.60 -13.79
C PRO A 883 -1.20 -37.50 -12.30
N GLY A 884 -0.11 -38.15 -11.88
CA GLY A 884 0.39 -38.06 -10.49
C GLY A 884 -0.36 -38.93 -9.47
N GLY A 885 -1.26 -39.81 -9.92
CA GLY A 885 -1.99 -40.74 -9.04
C GLY A 885 -3.25 -40.14 -8.39
N PHE A 886 -3.68 -38.96 -8.85
CA PHE A 886 -4.93 -38.34 -8.45
C PHE A 886 -6.11 -38.92 -9.23
N ALA A 887 -7.34 -38.65 -8.76
CA ALA A 887 -8.57 -38.98 -9.47
C ALA A 887 -9.39 -37.71 -9.70
N ALA A 888 -10.07 -37.65 -10.84
CA ALA A 888 -10.84 -36.49 -11.28
C ALA A 888 -11.90 -36.03 -10.26
N ARG A 889 -12.59 -36.99 -9.62
CA ARG A 889 -13.59 -36.73 -8.57
C ARG A 889 -13.03 -36.08 -7.30
N ASP A 890 -11.72 -36.17 -7.10
CA ASP A 890 -11.05 -35.69 -5.89
C ASP A 890 -10.43 -34.29 -6.12
N LEU A 891 -10.46 -33.76 -7.34
CA LEU A 891 -10.02 -32.40 -7.65
C LEU A 891 -10.85 -31.38 -6.85
N PHE A 892 -10.16 -30.44 -6.22
CA PHE A 892 -10.78 -29.47 -5.32
C PHE A 892 -11.49 -28.34 -6.06
N ALA A 893 -10.82 -27.76 -7.05
CA ALA A 893 -11.29 -26.66 -7.88
C ALA A 893 -10.38 -26.48 -9.10
N MET A 894 -10.84 -25.71 -10.09
CA MET A 894 -10.04 -25.28 -11.22
C MET A 894 -10.16 -23.77 -11.51
N ILE A 895 -9.06 -23.11 -11.86
CA ILE A 895 -9.05 -21.74 -12.41
C ILE A 895 -8.39 -21.80 -13.79
N ASN A 896 -9.09 -21.32 -14.82
CA ASN A 896 -8.59 -21.24 -16.19
C ASN A 896 -8.20 -19.82 -16.58
N LEU A 897 -7.14 -19.69 -17.37
CA LEU A 897 -6.71 -18.45 -18.01
C LEU A 897 -6.87 -18.57 -19.52
N ASP A 898 -7.59 -17.64 -20.11
CA ASP A 898 -7.77 -17.55 -21.57
C ASP A 898 -7.97 -16.09 -21.96
N SER A 899 -7.18 -15.63 -22.93
CA SER A 899 -7.18 -14.26 -23.44
C SER A 899 -7.13 -13.21 -22.31
N VAL A 900 -6.06 -13.27 -21.50
CA VAL A 900 -5.82 -12.41 -20.33
C VAL A 900 -4.80 -11.29 -20.61
N GLY A 901 -4.53 -11.03 -21.88
CA GLY A 901 -3.53 -10.10 -22.38
C GLY A 901 -4.03 -8.70 -22.63
N ARG A 902 -5.35 -8.44 -22.55
CA ARG A 902 -5.96 -7.18 -22.98
C ARG A 902 -6.94 -6.59 -21.98
N LEU A 903 -6.58 -6.57 -20.69
CA LEU A 903 -7.43 -5.98 -19.66
C LEU A 903 -7.72 -4.49 -19.96
N GLU A 904 -6.71 -3.70 -20.31
CA GLU A 904 -6.83 -2.31 -20.80
C GLU A 904 -7.64 -1.41 -19.83
N GLY A 905 -7.51 -1.67 -18.53
CA GLY A 905 -8.25 -0.96 -17.47
C GLY A 905 -9.72 -1.38 -17.31
N ARG A 906 -10.20 -2.40 -18.04
CA ARG A 906 -11.53 -2.97 -17.88
C ARG A 906 -11.63 -3.84 -16.62
N THR A 907 -12.85 -4.24 -16.27
CA THR A 907 -13.11 -5.26 -15.24
C THR A 907 -12.68 -6.63 -15.73
N LEU A 908 -12.09 -7.43 -14.83
CA LEU A 908 -11.77 -8.83 -15.11
C LEU A 908 -13.06 -9.64 -15.16
N GLN A 909 -13.37 -10.31 -16.27
CA GLN A 909 -14.54 -11.17 -16.37
C GLN A 909 -14.21 -12.54 -15.75
N VAL A 910 -15.02 -12.95 -14.77
CA VAL A 910 -14.87 -14.23 -14.06
C VAL A 910 -16.11 -15.08 -14.32
N PHE A 911 -15.98 -16.07 -15.20
CA PHE A 911 -17.05 -17.01 -15.56
C PHE A 911 -17.09 -18.21 -14.61
N GLY A 912 -18.23 -18.89 -14.53
CA GLY A 912 -18.41 -20.10 -13.72
C GLY A 912 -18.51 -19.86 -12.21
N THR A 913 -18.72 -18.61 -11.78
CA THR A 913 -18.76 -18.25 -10.36
C THR A 913 -19.96 -18.85 -9.61
N GLU A 914 -20.99 -19.27 -10.32
CA GLU A 914 -22.12 -20.02 -9.78
C GLU A 914 -21.74 -21.44 -9.34
N SER A 915 -20.62 -22.00 -9.84
CA SER A 915 -20.22 -23.39 -9.58
C SER A 915 -19.92 -23.66 -8.09
N ALA A 916 -19.59 -22.62 -7.31
CA ALA A 916 -19.42 -22.71 -5.86
C ALA A 916 -19.78 -21.39 -5.17
N TYR A 917 -20.39 -21.48 -3.99
CA TYR A 917 -20.83 -20.31 -3.21
C TYR A 917 -19.71 -19.31 -2.95
N GLU A 918 -18.48 -19.77 -2.72
CA GLU A 918 -17.35 -18.92 -2.34
C GLU A 918 -16.82 -18.01 -3.47
N TRP A 919 -17.07 -18.31 -4.75
CA TRP A 919 -16.37 -17.65 -5.85
C TRP A 919 -16.61 -16.14 -5.94
N PRO A 920 -17.85 -15.61 -5.90
CA PRO A 920 -18.08 -14.18 -6.03
C PRO A 920 -17.45 -13.39 -4.87
N PHE A 921 -17.53 -13.92 -3.65
CA PHE A 921 -16.96 -13.29 -2.46
C PHE A 921 -15.43 -13.27 -2.50
N MET A 922 -14.81 -14.36 -2.95
CA MET A 922 -13.36 -14.43 -3.15
C MET A 922 -12.92 -13.40 -4.18
N ALA A 923 -13.55 -13.37 -5.36
CA ALA A 923 -13.21 -12.45 -6.44
C ALA A 923 -13.39 -10.98 -6.04
N GLN A 924 -14.50 -10.64 -5.35
CA GLN A 924 -14.73 -9.29 -4.81
C GLN A 924 -13.70 -8.91 -3.74
N GLY A 925 -13.38 -9.83 -2.83
CA GLY A 925 -12.37 -9.60 -1.79
C GLY A 925 -10.97 -9.35 -2.37
N ILE A 926 -10.59 -10.12 -3.40
CA ILE A 926 -9.35 -9.89 -4.14
C ILE A 926 -9.39 -8.52 -4.83
N GLY A 927 -10.47 -8.21 -5.56
CA GLY A 927 -10.59 -6.95 -6.28
C GLY A 927 -10.56 -5.71 -5.37
N PHE A 928 -11.12 -5.81 -4.16
CA PHE A 928 -10.98 -4.78 -3.13
C PHE A 928 -9.54 -4.62 -2.64
N THR A 929 -8.81 -5.73 -2.49
CA THR A 929 -7.45 -5.74 -1.95
C THR A 929 -6.43 -5.20 -2.97
N ILE A 930 -6.54 -5.58 -4.24
CA ILE A 930 -5.52 -5.28 -5.25
C ILE A 930 -5.94 -4.21 -6.27
N GLY A 931 -7.18 -3.73 -6.20
CA GLY A 931 -7.71 -2.70 -7.11
C GLY A 931 -8.22 -3.21 -8.47
N VAL A 932 -8.25 -4.53 -8.70
CA VAL A 932 -8.70 -5.14 -9.96
C VAL A 932 -10.12 -5.66 -9.81
N GLN A 933 -11.10 -4.83 -10.20
CA GLN A 933 -12.52 -5.19 -10.07
C GLN A 933 -12.90 -6.38 -10.96
N SER A 934 -13.73 -7.27 -10.43
CA SER A 934 -14.26 -8.43 -11.15
C SER A 934 -15.71 -8.21 -11.57
N GLU A 935 -16.04 -8.65 -12.78
CA GLU A 935 -17.40 -8.74 -13.29
C GLU A 935 -17.80 -10.22 -13.40
N PHE A 936 -19.09 -10.53 -13.15
CA PHE A 936 -19.62 -11.90 -13.16
C PHE A 936 -20.71 -12.04 -14.23
N PRO A 937 -20.33 -12.43 -15.46
CA PRO A 937 -21.30 -12.68 -16.52
C PRO A 937 -22.27 -13.81 -16.17
N ALA A 938 -23.54 -13.65 -16.58
CA ALA A 938 -24.62 -14.59 -16.25
C ALA A 938 -24.62 -15.87 -17.11
N GLU A 939 -24.07 -15.80 -18.33
CA GLU A 939 -23.90 -16.96 -19.20
C GLU A 939 -22.48 -17.50 -19.07
N THR A 940 -22.36 -18.80 -18.82
CA THR A 940 -21.06 -19.48 -18.90
C THR A 940 -20.60 -19.50 -20.35
N ILE A 941 -19.40 -19.00 -20.63
CA ILE A 941 -18.75 -19.24 -21.93
C ILE A 941 -18.55 -20.74 -22.05
N ALA A 942 -19.39 -21.39 -22.86
CA ALA A 942 -19.38 -22.84 -23.08
C ALA A 942 -18.22 -23.33 -23.96
N SER A 943 -17.07 -22.63 -23.99
CA SER A 943 -15.99 -22.88 -24.95
C SER A 943 -14.58 -22.57 -24.43
N SER A 944 -14.26 -22.94 -23.18
CA SER A 944 -12.87 -22.92 -22.72
C SER A 944 -12.63 -24.06 -21.72
N ASP A 945 -11.38 -24.36 -21.37
CA ASP A 945 -10.99 -25.62 -20.70
C ASP A 945 -11.67 -25.89 -19.34
N HIS A 946 -12.10 -24.85 -18.62
CA HIS A 946 -12.87 -24.98 -17.38
C HIS A 946 -14.16 -25.81 -17.54
N VAL A 947 -14.76 -25.83 -18.73
CA VAL A 947 -16.00 -26.58 -19.04
C VAL A 947 -15.82 -28.08 -18.80
N SER A 948 -14.66 -28.65 -19.16
CA SER A 948 -14.35 -30.07 -18.94
C SER A 948 -14.39 -30.45 -17.46
N PHE A 949 -14.09 -29.50 -16.56
CA PHE A 949 -14.14 -29.69 -15.11
C PHE A 949 -15.56 -29.56 -14.56
N LEU A 950 -16.31 -28.54 -15.02
CA LEU A 950 -17.73 -28.38 -14.66
C LEU A 950 -18.55 -29.62 -15.02
N ASN A 951 -18.32 -30.19 -16.21
CA ASN A 951 -19.02 -31.38 -16.72
C ASN A 951 -18.82 -32.65 -15.88
N ILE A 952 -17.76 -32.72 -15.07
CA ILE A 952 -17.50 -33.83 -14.14
C ILE A 952 -17.82 -33.47 -12.67
N GLY A 953 -18.43 -32.31 -12.43
CA GLY A 953 -18.84 -31.84 -11.10
C GLY A 953 -17.73 -31.18 -10.28
N VAL A 954 -16.61 -30.79 -10.90
CA VAL A 954 -15.53 -30.04 -10.23
C VAL A 954 -15.82 -28.54 -10.40
N PRO A 955 -15.89 -27.74 -9.31
CA PRO A 955 -16.12 -26.31 -9.42
C PRO A 955 -14.96 -25.64 -10.14
N ALA A 956 -15.26 -24.83 -11.16
CA ALA A 956 -14.25 -24.21 -12.01
C ALA A 956 -14.65 -22.79 -12.42
N ILE A 957 -13.67 -21.90 -12.46
CA ILE A 957 -13.83 -20.54 -12.96
C ILE A 957 -12.88 -20.27 -14.13
N HIS A 958 -13.24 -19.31 -14.97
CA HIS A 958 -12.42 -18.86 -16.10
C HIS A 958 -12.23 -17.34 -16.03
N LEU A 959 -10.96 -16.91 -16.07
CA LEU A 959 -10.55 -15.51 -16.10
C LEU A 959 -10.33 -15.07 -17.55
N PHE A 960 -11.03 -14.02 -17.97
CA PHE A 960 -11.03 -13.50 -19.33
C PHE A 960 -10.94 -11.97 -19.32
N SER A 961 -10.07 -11.39 -20.14
CA SER A 961 -9.89 -9.93 -20.15
C SER A 961 -10.91 -9.17 -21.02
N GLY A 962 -11.78 -9.89 -21.75
CA GLY A 962 -12.82 -9.33 -22.59
C GLY A 962 -12.46 -9.36 -24.09
N THR A 963 -13.46 -9.42 -24.96
CA THR A 963 -13.26 -9.50 -26.42
C THR A 963 -12.73 -8.20 -27.03
N HIS A 964 -12.13 -8.32 -28.22
CA HIS A 964 -11.64 -7.23 -29.05
C HIS A 964 -11.66 -7.63 -30.53
N LEU A 965 -11.44 -6.67 -31.43
CA LEU A 965 -11.54 -6.88 -32.90
C LEU A 965 -10.47 -7.82 -33.47
N ASP A 966 -9.34 -7.97 -32.78
CA ASP A 966 -8.22 -8.84 -33.20
C ASP A 966 -8.39 -10.31 -32.77
N TYR A 967 -9.48 -10.66 -32.06
CA TYR A 967 -9.68 -12.00 -31.52
C TYR A 967 -9.77 -13.07 -32.63
N HIS A 968 -8.96 -14.14 -32.52
CA HIS A 968 -8.75 -15.15 -33.56
C HIS A 968 -8.35 -14.59 -34.94
N GLN A 969 -7.62 -13.48 -35.00
CA GLN A 969 -7.14 -12.88 -36.25
C GLN A 969 -5.60 -12.91 -36.33
N PRO A 970 -5.00 -12.85 -37.54
CA PRO A 970 -3.55 -12.67 -37.69
C PRO A 970 -3.01 -11.38 -37.04
N THR A 971 -3.90 -10.42 -36.74
CA THR A 971 -3.56 -9.17 -36.05
C THR A 971 -3.46 -9.31 -34.54
N ASP A 972 -3.79 -10.47 -33.95
CA ASP A 972 -3.49 -10.79 -32.55
C ASP A 972 -1.98 -10.93 -32.33
N THR A 973 -1.34 -9.81 -32.06
CA THR A 973 0.11 -9.60 -32.13
C THR A 973 0.62 -8.97 -30.85
N LEU A 974 1.92 -9.16 -30.58
CA LEU A 974 2.56 -8.75 -29.32
C LEU A 974 2.39 -7.27 -28.97
N ASP A 975 2.33 -6.36 -29.95
CA ASP A 975 2.17 -4.92 -29.70
C ASP A 975 0.79 -4.54 -29.15
N LYS A 976 -0.16 -5.48 -29.13
CA LYS A 976 -1.51 -5.30 -28.58
C LYS A 976 -1.65 -5.69 -27.12
N LEU A 977 -0.64 -6.35 -26.54
CA LEU A 977 -0.72 -6.81 -25.16
C LEU A 977 -0.63 -5.65 -24.17
N ASP A 978 -1.60 -5.60 -23.26
CA ASP A 978 -1.55 -4.80 -22.04
C ASP A 978 -0.78 -5.58 -20.96
N THR A 979 0.54 -5.44 -20.96
CA THR A 979 1.40 -6.14 -20.00
C THR A 979 1.19 -5.70 -18.55
N LYS A 980 0.64 -4.50 -18.33
CA LYS A 980 0.27 -4.04 -16.98
C LYS A 980 -0.98 -4.80 -16.51
N GLY A 981 -2.01 -4.85 -17.35
CA GLY A 981 -3.20 -5.68 -17.11
C GLY A 981 -2.88 -7.16 -16.89
N MET A 982 -1.93 -7.72 -17.63
CA MET A 982 -1.44 -9.09 -17.39
C MET A 982 -0.80 -9.26 -16.01
N SER A 983 -0.01 -8.27 -15.55
CA SER A 983 0.57 -8.27 -14.20
C SER A 983 -0.52 -8.22 -13.12
N ASP A 984 -1.54 -7.40 -13.33
CA ASP A 984 -2.68 -7.24 -12.44
C ASP A 984 -3.49 -8.55 -12.33
N ILE A 985 -3.72 -9.25 -13.46
CA ILE A 985 -4.37 -10.57 -13.48
C ILE A 985 -3.48 -11.65 -12.84
N ALA A 986 -2.15 -11.60 -13.02
CA ALA A 986 -1.24 -12.52 -12.35
C ALA A 986 -1.29 -12.36 -10.82
N LEU A 987 -1.38 -11.12 -10.33
CA LEU A 987 -1.58 -10.85 -8.91
C LEU A 987 -2.94 -11.35 -8.42
N TRP A 988 -4.01 -11.13 -9.19
CA TRP A 988 -5.34 -11.67 -8.88
C TRP A 988 -5.30 -13.20 -8.75
N LEU A 989 -4.66 -13.88 -9.70
CA LEU A 989 -4.53 -15.34 -9.71
C LEU A 989 -3.73 -15.85 -8.52
N GLU A 990 -2.65 -15.17 -8.15
CA GLU A 990 -1.86 -15.53 -6.96
C GLU A 990 -2.71 -15.49 -5.68
N GLU A 991 -3.47 -14.40 -5.46
CA GLU A 991 -4.33 -14.28 -4.28
C GLU A 991 -5.41 -15.37 -4.24
N ALA A 992 -6.00 -15.71 -5.39
CA ALA A 992 -6.94 -16.84 -5.50
C ALA A 992 -6.26 -18.19 -5.18
N VAL A 993 -5.05 -18.41 -5.69
CA VAL A 993 -4.25 -19.63 -5.43
C VAL A 993 -3.89 -19.74 -3.94
N VAL A 994 -3.46 -18.65 -3.32
CA VAL A 994 -3.12 -18.61 -1.88
C VAL A 994 -4.36 -18.87 -1.03
N TYR A 995 -5.49 -18.24 -1.34
CA TYR A 995 -6.76 -18.45 -0.65
C TYR A 995 -7.21 -19.91 -0.72
N LEU A 996 -7.30 -20.49 -1.92
CA LEU A 996 -7.78 -21.86 -2.13
C LEU A 996 -6.76 -22.91 -1.62
N GLY A 997 -5.48 -22.65 -1.82
CA GLY A 997 -4.39 -23.53 -1.40
C GLY A 997 -4.28 -23.64 0.12
N ASN A 998 -4.64 -22.60 0.87
CA ASN A 998 -4.70 -22.61 2.33
C ASN A 998 -6.03 -23.10 2.91
N ARG A 999 -7.11 -23.07 2.12
CA ARG A 999 -8.43 -23.45 2.61
C ARG A 999 -8.49 -24.94 2.97
N THR A 1000 -8.74 -25.24 4.24
CA THR A 1000 -8.99 -26.60 4.73
C THR A 1000 -10.42 -27.05 4.46
N GLU A 1001 -11.36 -26.13 4.52
CA GLU A 1001 -12.79 -26.42 4.35
C GLU A 1001 -13.18 -26.67 2.89
N PRO A 1002 -14.15 -27.58 2.63
CA PRO A 1002 -14.64 -27.80 1.28
C PRO A 1002 -15.29 -26.53 0.69
N LEU A 1003 -15.29 -26.42 -0.63
CA LEU A 1003 -16.14 -25.46 -1.34
C LEU A 1003 -17.59 -25.96 -1.30
N ARG A 1004 -18.54 -25.04 -1.22
CA ARG A 1004 -19.97 -25.37 -1.35
C ARG A 1004 -20.34 -25.37 -2.83
N VAL A 1005 -20.13 -26.54 -3.44
CA VAL A 1005 -20.36 -26.78 -4.87
C VAL A 1005 -21.85 -26.77 -5.19
N ASN A 1006 -22.26 -26.01 -6.21
CA ASN A 1006 -23.65 -25.87 -6.64
C ASN A 1006 -23.92 -26.52 -8.01
N LEU A 1007 -23.22 -27.62 -8.32
CA LEU A 1007 -23.30 -28.30 -9.62
C LEU A 1007 -24.26 -29.52 -9.64
N GLU A 1008 -24.87 -29.88 -8.50
CA GLU A 1008 -25.81 -31.00 -8.43
C GLU A 1008 -27.06 -30.78 -9.31
N GLY A 1009 -27.24 -31.62 -10.33
CA GLY A 1009 -28.40 -31.55 -11.24
C GLY A 1009 -28.28 -30.52 -12.36
N SER A 1010 -27.13 -29.87 -12.53
CA SER A 1010 -26.84 -29.00 -13.68
C SER A 1010 -26.88 -29.79 -15.00
N GLU A 1011 -27.44 -29.20 -16.06
CA GLU A 1011 -27.36 -29.78 -17.40
C GLU A 1011 -25.89 -29.80 -17.85
N GLN A 1012 -25.43 -30.93 -18.40
CA GLN A 1012 -24.09 -30.99 -18.96
C GLN A 1012 -23.97 -29.99 -20.11
N VAL A 1013 -22.94 -29.17 -20.07
CA VAL A 1013 -22.62 -28.23 -21.16
C VAL A 1013 -22.12 -29.07 -22.33
N GLY A 1014 -23.01 -29.36 -23.26
CA GLY A 1014 -22.71 -30.14 -24.45
C GLY A 1014 -21.77 -29.39 -25.39
N VAL A 1015 -20.48 -29.70 -25.33
CA VAL A 1015 -19.53 -29.37 -26.39
C VAL A 1015 -19.63 -30.50 -27.44
N LEU A 1016 -20.28 -30.23 -28.57
CA LEU A 1016 -20.47 -31.25 -29.61
C LEU A 1016 -19.11 -31.71 -30.18
N ARG A 1017 -18.70 -32.94 -29.84
CA ARG A 1017 -17.64 -33.65 -30.57
C ARG A 1017 -18.14 -33.97 -31.99
N GLN A 1018 -17.64 -33.19 -32.97
CA GLN A 1018 -17.77 -33.31 -34.44
C GLN A 1018 -19.08 -32.84 -35.12
N GLN A 1019 -18.96 -31.77 -35.92
CA GLN A 1019 -18.92 -31.80 -37.39
C GLN A 1019 -18.05 -30.64 -37.92
N GLY A 1020 -16.76 -30.89 -38.14
CA GLY A 1020 -15.84 -29.94 -38.79
C GLY A 1020 -15.33 -28.79 -37.91
N GLU A 1021 -14.17 -28.25 -38.26
CA GLU A 1021 -13.74 -26.92 -37.81
C GLU A 1021 -14.81 -25.89 -38.21
N ARG A 1022 -15.01 -24.84 -37.40
CA ARG A 1022 -15.84 -23.70 -37.82
C ARG A 1022 -15.18 -23.05 -39.03
N GLN A 1023 -15.61 -23.43 -40.24
CA GLN A 1023 -15.05 -22.93 -41.49
C GLN A 1023 -15.55 -21.53 -41.85
N VAL A 1024 -16.59 -21.04 -41.16
CA VAL A 1024 -17.24 -19.77 -41.46
C VAL A 1024 -17.28 -18.82 -40.28
N SER A 1025 -17.12 -17.54 -40.59
CA SER A 1025 -17.35 -16.45 -39.64
C SER A 1025 -18.42 -15.50 -40.16
N LEU A 1026 -19.30 -15.07 -39.26
CA LEU A 1026 -20.11 -13.89 -39.52
C LEU A 1026 -19.26 -12.62 -39.36
N GLY A 1027 -18.13 -12.67 -38.64
CA GLY A 1027 -17.34 -11.48 -38.34
C GLY A 1027 -17.99 -10.60 -37.27
N THR A 1028 -18.70 -11.21 -36.32
CA THR A 1028 -19.24 -10.55 -35.14
C THR A 1028 -18.32 -10.74 -33.95
N VAL A 1029 -18.16 -9.69 -33.15
CA VAL A 1029 -17.51 -9.76 -31.84
C VAL A 1029 -18.60 -9.79 -30.76
N PRO A 1030 -18.75 -10.90 -30.02
CA PRO A 1030 -19.77 -11.01 -28.98
C PRO A 1030 -19.50 -10.06 -27.81
N ASP A 1031 -20.58 -9.60 -27.20
CA ASP A 1031 -20.57 -8.93 -25.90
C ASP A 1031 -21.02 -9.92 -24.80
N PHE A 1032 -20.05 -10.50 -24.10
CA PHE A 1032 -20.30 -11.49 -23.06
C PHE A 1032 -20.91 -10.92 -21.77
N SER A 1033 -20.98 -9.60 -21.61
CA SER A 1033 -21.63 -8.95 -20.45
C SER A 1033 -23.16 -8.92 -20.58
N TYR A 1034 -23.70 -9.23 -21.76
CA TYR A 1034 -25.13 -9.18 -22.02
C TYR A 1034 -25.87 -10.40 -21.46
N SER A 1035 -26.92 -10.17 -20.69
CA SER A 1035 -27.74 -11.21 -20.05
C SER A 1035 -29.19 -11.26 -20.55
N GLY A 1036 -29.48 -10.65 -21.70
CA GLY A 1036 -30.83 -10.65 -22.31
C GLY A 1036 -30.99 -11.76 -23.34
N ALA A 1037 -32.18 -11.89 -23.94
CA ALA A 1037 -32.43 -12.91 -24.96
C ALA A 1037 -31.64 -12.63 -26.25
N GLY A 1038 -31.01 -13.67 -26.81
CA GLY A 1038 -30.18 -13.57 -28.02
C GLY A 1038 -28.73 -13.18 -27.73
N VAL A 1039 -27.94 -12.92 -28.77
CA VAL A 1039 -26.51 -12.58 -28.64
C VAL A 1039 -26.30 -11.11 -28.99
N ARG A 1040 -25.86 -10.29 -28.01
CA ARG A 1040 -25.44 -8.91 -28.27
C ARG A 1040 -24.02 -8.89 -28.86
N ILE A 1041 -23.78 -8.05 -29.86
CA ILE A 1041 -22.45 -7.86 -30.44
C ILE A 1041 -21.84 -6.53 -29.98
N SER A 1042 -20.58 -6.56 -29.54
CA SER A 1042 -19.79 -5.38 -29.16
C SER A 1042 -19.14 -4.73 -30.39
N GLY A 1043 -19.07 -5.45 -31.51
CA GLY A 1043 -18.52 -4.94 -32.76
C GLY A 1043 -18.61 -5.94 -33.91
N VAL A 1044 -18.10 -5.52 -35.06
CA VAL A 1044 -17.98 -6.33 -36.28
C VAL A 1044 -16.56 -6.22 -36.83
N THR A 1045 -16.02 -7.30 -37.40
CA THR A 1045 -14.70 -7.27 -38.04
C THR A 1045 -14.75 -6.52 -39.37
N PRO A 1046 -13.73 -5.69 -39.68
CA PRO A 1046 -13.65 -4.99 -40.96
C PRO A 1046 -13.65 -5.93 -42.15
N ASN A 1047 -14.45 -5.62 -43.17
CA ASN A 1047 -14.74 -6.44 -44.34
C ASN A 1047 -15.34 -7.82 -44.00
N GLY A 1048 -15.87 -8.02 -42.78
CA GLY A 1048 -16.57 -9.24 -42.38
C GLY A 1048 -17.99 -9.33 -42.96
N ALA A 1049 -18.58 -10.53 -42.91
CA ALA A 1049 -19.95 -10.75 -43.39
C ALA A 1049 -20.99 -9.89 -42.63
N ALA A 1050 -20.75 -9.61 -41.35
CA ALA A 1050 -21.58 -8.80 -40.47
C ALA A 1050 -21.56 -7.32 -40.88
N GLU A 1051 -20.37 -6.76 -41.14
CA GLU A 1051 -20.24 -5.38 -41.58
C GLU A 1051 -20.90 -5.18 -42.95
N GLU A 1052 -20.70 -6.11 -43.88
CA GLU A 1052 -21.35 -6.08 -45.21
C GLU A 1052 -22.88 -6.21 -45.11
N ALA A 1053 -23.39 -6.95 -44.13
CA ALA A 1053 -24.80 -7.07 -43.81
C ALA A 1053 -25.39 -5.87 -43.04
N GLY A 1054 -24.55 -4.90 -42.65
CA GLY A 1054 -24.96 -3.69 -41.93
C GLY A 1054 -25.18 -3.89 -40.42
N LEU A 1055 -24.66 -4.97 -39.84
CA LEU A 1055 -24.62 -5.17 -38.40
C LEU A 1055 -23.61 -4.22 -37.75
N GLN A 1056 -23.89 -3.78 -36.53
CA GLN A 1056 -23.04 -2.84 -35.79
C GLN A 1056 -23.04 -3.13 -34.28
N ALA A 1057 -22.11 -2.50 -33.57
CA ALA A 1057 -22.05 -2.58 -32.11
C ALA A 1057 -23.40 -2.21 -31.46
N GLY A 1058 -23.84 -3.01 -30.48
CA GLY A 1058 -25.11 -2.86 -29.78
C GLY A 1058 -26.29 -3.63 -30.38
N ASP A 1059 -26.12 -4.25 -31.54
CA ASP A 1059 -27.12 -5.14 -32.13
C ASP A 1059 -27.28 -6.43 -31.31
N VAL A 1060 -28.52 -6.90 -31.15
CA VAL A 1060 -28.85 -8.18 -30.50
C VAL A 1060 -29.41 -9.15 -31.52
N LEU A 1061 -28.70 -10.25 -31.77
CA LEU A 1061 -29.10 -11.30 -32.71
C LEU A 1061 -30.08 -12.25 -32.03
N LEU A 1062 -31.32 -12.33 -32.54
CA LEU A 1062 -32.40 -13.15 -31.97
C LEU A 1062 -32.63 -14.46 -32.74
N ASN A 1063 -32.30 -14.50 -34.02
CA ASN A 1063 -32.61 -15.63 -34.88
C ASN A 1063 -31.57 -15.78 -36.00
N TYR A 1064 -31.31 -17.02 -36.42
CA TYR A 1064 -30.43 -17.41 -37.50
C TYR A 1064 -31.15 -18.42 -38.41
N ASN A 1065 -31.47 -18.03 -39.65
CA ASN A 1065 -32.17 -18.88 -40.63
C ASN A 1065 -33.49 -19.52 -40.14
N GLY A 1066 -34.23 -18.83 -39.28
CA GLY A 1066 -35.48 -19.32 -38.68
C GLY A 1066 -35.27 -20.03 -37.33
N GLU A 1067 -34.03 -20.36 -36.95
CA GLU A 1067 -33.71 -20.93 -35.65
C GLU A 1067 -33.47 -19.84 -34.61
N THR A 1068 -34.09 -19.96 -33.44
CA THR A 1068 -33.97 -18.96 -32.36
C THR A 1068 -32.58 -19.05 -31.74
N ILE A 1069 -31.90 -17.92 -31.66
CA ILE A 1069 -30.64 -17.79 -30.93
C ILE A 1069 -31.01 -17.63 -29.45
N THR A 1070 -30.81 -18.68 -28.66
CA THR A 1070 -31.15 -18.67 -27.22
C THR A 1070 -30.02 -18.11 -26.37
N ASP A 1071 -28.78 -18.40 -26.75
CA ASP A 1071 -27.55 -18.12 -26.01
C ASP A 1071 -26.36 -18.17 -26.98
N MET A 1072 -25.17 -17.81 -26.49
CA MET A 1072 -23.94 -17.78 -27.31
C MET A 1072 -23.52 -19.16 -27.84
N GLN A 1073 -23.78 -20.23 -27.08
CA GLN A 1073 -23.41 -21.60 -27.48
C GLN A 1073 -24.26 -22.06 -28.66
N ASN A 1074 -25.57 -21.81 -28.60
CA ASN A 1074 -26.50 -22.05 -29.69
C ASN A 1074 -26.06 -21.32 -30.96
N TYR A 1075 -25.71 -20.04 -30.85
CA TYR A 1075 -25.19 -19.24 -31.97
C TYR A 1075 -23.88 -19.80 -32.57
N SER A 1076 -22.93 -20.18 -31.73
CA SER A 1076 -21.67 -20.80 -32.16
C SER A 1076 -21.90 -22.12 -32.91
N ASN A 1077 -22.83 -22.94 -32.44
CA ASN A 1077 -23.21 -24.19 -33.07
C ASN A 1077 -23.89 -23.99 -34.44
N LEU A 1078 -24.75 -22.97 -34.56
CA LEU A 1078 -25.39 -22.60 -35.83
C LEU A 1078 -24.36 -22.19 -36.89
N LEU A 1079 -23.35 -21.43 -36.48
CA LEU A 1079 -22.24 -21.06 -37.36
C LEU A 1079 -21.40 -22.26 -37.78
N ARG A 1080 -21.11 -23.20 -36.87
CA ARG A 1080 -20.36 -24.43 -37.19
C ARG A 1080 -21.07 -25.32 -38.22
N GLN A 1081 -22.40 -25.28 -38.28
CA GLN A 1081 -23.20 -26.05 -39.23
C GLN A 1081 -23.30 -25.38 -40.62
N SER A 1082 -22.84 -24.14 -40.76
CA SER A 1082 -22.97 -23.34 -41.97
C SER A 1082 -21.73 -23.43 -42.88
N SER A 1083 -21.90 -23.16 -44.17
CA SER A 1083 -20.84 -23.28 -45.21
C SER A 1083 -20.37 -21.93 -45.77
N VAL A 1084 -19.11 -21.85 -46.22
CA VAL A 1084 -18.55 -20.61 -46.81
C VAL A 1084 -19.36 -20.19 -48.03
N GLY A 1085 -19.77 -18.91 -48.09
CA GLY A 1085 -20.62 -18.36 -49.15
C GLY A 1085 -22.12 -18.64 -48.98
N GLU A 1086 -22.54 -19.30 -47.89
CA GLU A 1086 -23.94 -19.47 -47.53
C GLU A 1086 -24.55 -18.11 -47.13
N SER A 1087 -25.73 -17.80 -47.69
CA SER A 1087 -26.49 -16.59 -47.33
C SER A 1087 -27.46 -16.93 -46.21
N VAL A 1088 -27.35 -16.24 -45.08
CA VAL A 1088 -28.15 -16.48 -43.89
C VAL A 1088 -28.98 -15.25 -43.54
N THR A 1089 -30.23 -15.46 -43.11
CA THR A 1089 -31.10 -14.39 -42.60
C THR A 1089 -30.97 -14.31 -41.08
N ILE A 1090 -30.73 -13.12 -40.56
CA ILE A 1090 -30.54 -12.86 -39.13
C ILE A 1090 -31.57 -11.84 -38.67
N GLU A 1091 -32.34 -12.17 -37.63
CA GLU A 1091 -33.20 -11.19 -36.96
C GLU A 1091 -32.43 -10.46 -35.88
N VAL A 1092 -32.53 -9.14 -35.88
CA VAL A 1092 -31.72 -8.23 -35.07
C VAL A 1092 -32.61 -7.25 -34.33
N VAL A 1093 -32.29 -6.95 -33.08
CA VAL A 1093 -32.83 -5.81 -32.34
C VAL A 1093 -31.75 -4.75 -32.17
N ARG A 1094 -32.06 -3.52 -32.60
CA ARG A 1094 -31.23 -2.33 -32.41
C ARG A 1094 -32.09 -1.24 -31.78
N GLU A 1095 -31.68 -0.72 -30.62
CA GLU A 1095 -32.40 0.35 -29.91
C GLU A 1095 -33.92 0.08 -29.73
N GLY A 1096 -34.29 -1.20 -29.53
CA GLY A 1096 -35.68 -1.63 -29.35
C GLY A 1096 -36.48 -1.82 -30.65
N GLN A 1097 -35.88 -1.64 -31.84
CA GLN A 1097 -36.50 -1.93 -33.13
C GLN A 1097 -35.98 -3.25 -33.69
N GLN A 1098 -36.90 -4.14 -34.08
CA GLN A 1098 -36.58 -5.45 -34.67
C GLN A 1098 -36.62 -5.37 -36.21
N PHE A 1099 -35.59 -5.91 -36.87
CA PHE A 1099 -35.49 -6.02 -38.33
C PHE A 1099 -34.68 -7.26 -38.73
N SER A 1100 -34.68 -7.61 -40.01
CA SER A 1100 -33.90 -8.74 -40.55
C SER A 1100 -32.81 -8.26 -41.49
N VAL A 1101 -31.64 -8.90 -41.43
CA VAL A 1101 -30.53 -8.68 -42.36
C VAL A 1101 -30.18 -10.00 -43.07
N GLU A 1102 -29.76 -9.92 -44.33
CA GLU A 1102 -29.13 -11.05 -45.02
C GLU A 1102 -27.60 -10.87 -44.97
N ALA A 1103 -26.90 -11.90 -44.51
CA ALA A 1103 -25.44 -11.93 -44.46
C ALA A 1103 -24.91 -13.10 -45.27
N THR A 1104 -23.91 -12.85 -46.13
CA THR A 1104 -23.20 -13.93 -46.84
C THR A 1104 -21.97 -14.32 -46.04
N LEU A 1105 -21.97 -15.53 -45.47
CA LEU A 1105 -20.90 -16.00 -44.59
C LEU A 1105 -19.56 -16.10 -45.33
N LYS A 1106 -18.48 -15.67 -44.68
CA LYS A 1106 -17.12 -15.74 -45.20
C LYS A 1106 -16.34 -16.86 -44.54
N ALA A 1107 -15.25 -17.29 -45.19
CA ALA A 1107 -14.28 -18.18 -44.55
C ALA A 1107 -13.80 -17.55 -43.25
N ARG A 1108 -13.67 -18.38 -42.20
CA ARG A 1108 -13.21 -17.95 -40.88
C ARG A 1108 -11.79 -17.40 -40.93
#